data_AF-A0A961EQB4-F1
#
_entry.id   AF-A0A961EQB4-F1
#
_cell.length_a   1.000
_cell.length_b   1.000
_cell.length_c   1.000
_cell.angle_alpha   90.00
_cell.angle_beta   90.00
_cell.angle_gamma   90.00
#
_symmetry.space_group_name_H-M   'P 1'
#
loop_
_entity.id
_entity.type
_entity.pdbx_description
1 polymer ?
#
loop_
_entity_poly.entity_id
_entity_poly.type
_entity_poly.pdbx_seq_one_letter_code
_entity_poly.pdbx_strand_id
1 'polypeptide(L)'
;MFELLPNYFFVSSLIVALFMGHIAFYLLRIPDRSSAAFHFGMAILWSTLISVSYAISAGFYSPPMIMPRWLSILAAPLSLLHGVAFYFHFPMPLHQRAVRRFLWAGYGICIVGVAVVGMAMLEAGKVFVFNAHFWDSRTPLAQRWFSYLTLSLILVLVGVGTWRTVLEQGRYRLLLAVLTIGFATVSVIPGTLHVLNLNGLIERSTYLTTYSFLYLVGFFISIVTYINLSRDRSTIQMRIVIVTLVTILILLQGVSYLWLQQREDLYDLAARGGVLTPAYERTVERPRESQRNISHRSYTSRTDADGSTHHYVTYISRVGDQYVERGFDYLEYRRFIAHSGFFLVAITLGAYLFVLVGFRYFFRGALITPILSIIEALKSMRRHKYATRVPVHILDEVGYIAHYFNRMARSIQASRRRLARYSDSLEEKIKERTKELEATLAEYKALHETKQELQKYATDLEKRINEQDLDEGRETKELHLPGERRLVYSSRAMEAVIDRVRQIAVRQEPVLITGETGTGKELIASLIHQLGRETEPFVPVNCAAIPASLWESQIFGHSRGAFTDAKSDFPGAIAEAANGTLFFDEIGEMPLEIQPKILRFIQERKYKPIGSRSEKAVNCRLVFATHRNLREMVTEGDFREDLYYRVNVLEIRIPALRERRTDIRSIVQDLVAAFQSDGRTTVTSIDEEVMDLLVGATWAGNVRELENFMIRIMAQAQQSHITMEDIPAEALRNGSEVARLHHTPISHEDSIPEYDLAVSEYSRSLIRSALQQCSGNKSEAARILGISRGKLQSQMRTLKMDD
;
A
#
# COMPACT_ATOMS: atom_id res chain seq x y z
N MET A 1 -13.34 54.94 -30.18
CA MET A 1 -12.64 53.68 -30.52
C MET A 1 -12.22 53.01 -29.21
N PHE A 2 -12.41 51.70 -29.04
CA PHE A 2 -12.03 51.00 -27.80
C PHE A 2 -10.51 50.77 -27.80
N GLU A 3 -9.77 51.65 -27.13
CA GLU A 3 -8.30 51.53 -27.01
C GLU A 3 -7.98 50.63 -25.81
N LEU A 4 -7.34 49.48 -26.07
CA LEU A 4 -6.78 48.62 -25.03
C LEU A 4 -5.47 49.24 -24.55
N LEU A 5 -5.42 49.63 -23.29
CA LEU A 5 -4.27 50.27 -22.64
C LEU A 5 -3.89 49.47 -21.39
N PRO A 6 -3.11 48.38 -21.52
CA PRO A 6 -2.82 47.48 -20.42
C PRO A 6 -2.02 48.19 -19.31
N ASN A 7 -2.54 48.14 -18.09
CA ASN A 7 -1.82 48.57 -16.88
C ASN A 7 -1.51 47.37 -15.99
N TYR A 8 -0.95 47.60 -14.80
CA TYR A 8 -0.63 46.53 -13.85
C TYR A 8 -1.87 45.68 -13.52
N PHE A 9 -3.01 46.31 -13.25
CA PHE A 9 -4.23 45.60 -12.91
C PHE A 9 -4.75 44.72 -14.05
N PHE A 10 -4.57 45.13 -15.32
CA PHE A 10 -4.87 44.29 -16.49
C PHE A 10 -3.98 43.04 -16.52
N VAL A 11 -2.66 43.24 -16.50
CA VAL A 11 -1.67 42.14 -16.59
C VAL A 11 -1.85 41.17 -15.44
N SER A 12 -1.97 41.70 -14.23
CA SER A 12 -2.23 40.98 -12.99
C SER A 12 -3.48 40.10 -13.08
N SER A 13 -4.61 40.70 -13.47
CA SER A 13 -5.88 39.97 -13.57
C SER A 13 -5.87 38.93 -14.70
N LEU A 14 -5.14 39.19 -15.79
CA LEU A 14 -4.93 38.25 -16.88
C LEU A 14 -4.12 37.03 -16.41
N ILE A 15 -3.04 37.23 -15.64
CA ILE A 15 -2.24 36.15 -15.05
C ILE A 15 -3.11 35.23 -14.20
N VAL A 16 -3.92 35.80 -13.30
CA VAL A 16 -4.84 35.02 -12.46
C VAL A 16 -5.91 34.31 -13.30
N ALA A 17 -6.49 34.98 -14.31
CA ALA A 17 -7.48 34.38 -15.18
C ALA A 17 -6.94 33.19 -15.98
N LEU A 18 -5.74 33.30 -16.56
CA LEU A 18 -5.11 32.21 -17.29
C LEU A 18 -4.84 31.01 -16.38
N PHE A 19 -4.35 31.26 -15.17
CA PHE A 19 -4.09 30.23 -14.19
C PHE A 19 -5.39 29.51 -13.76
N MET A 20 -6.36 30.24 -13.23
CA MET A 20 -7.63 29.67 -12.75
C MET A 20 -8.41 29.00 -13.88
N GLY A 21 -8.44 29.60 -15.06
CA GLY A 21 -9.14 29.03 -16.22
C GLY A 21 -8.57 27.68 -16.63
N HIS A 22 -7.24 27.54 -16.64
CA HIS A 22 -6.58 26.28 -16.93
C HIS A 22 -6.97 25.18 -15.93
N ILE A 23 -7.02 25.52 -14.64
CA ILE A 23 -7.34 24.58 -13.57
C ILE A 23 -8.82 24.22 -13.56
N ALA A 24 -9.71 25.20 -13.74
CA ALA A 24 -11.14 24.97 -13.85
C ALA A 24 -11.43 23.97 -14.97
N PHE A 25 -10.86 24.20 -16.15
CA PHE A 25 -11.00 23.30 -17.28
C PHE A 25 -10.45 21.90 -16.95
N TYR A 26 -9.32 21.83 -16.24
CA TYR A 26 -8.75 20.57 -15.81
C TYR A 26 -9.68 19.78 -14.88
N LEU A 27 -10.09 20.37 -13.76
CA LEU A 27 -10.94 19.71 -12.75
C LEU A 27 -12.28 19.27 -13.34
N LEU A 28 -12.85 20.08 -14.23
CA LEU A 28 -14.10 19.76 -14.91
C LEU A 28 -13.95 18.66 -15.97
N ARG A 29 -12.74 18.44 -16.51
CA ARG A 29 -12.47 17.41 -17.52
C ARG A 29 -11.99 16.07 -16.93
N ILE A 30 -11.82 15.96 -15.62
CA ILE A 30 -11.47 14.69 -14.96
C ILE A 30 -12.57 13.64 -15.27
N PRO A 31 -12.22 12.48 -15.87
CA PRO A 31 -13.18 11.39 -16.05
C PRO A 31 -13.57 10.81 -14.69
N ASP A 32 -14.86 10.50 -14.50
CA ASP A 32 -15.43 10.03 -13.24
C ASP A 32 -15.18 10.96 -12.03
N ARG A 33 -15.20 12.28 -12.27
CA ARG A 33 -14.97 13.29 -11.22
C ARG A 33 -15.98 13.17 -10.07
N SER A 34 -15.49 13.31 -8.84
CA SER A 34 -16.34 13.42 -7.66
C SER A 34 -17.20 14.70 -7.68
N SER A 35 -18.33 14.71 -6.97
CA SER A 35 -19.14 15.94 -6.81
C SER A 35 -18.35 17.07 -6.15
N ALA A 36 -17.39 16.71 -5.27
CA ALA A 36 -16.44 17.65 -4.70
C ALA A 36 -15.56 18.29 -5.80
N ALA A 37 -14.92 17.50 -6.65
CA ALA A 37 -14.11 18.00 -7.77
C ALA A 37 -14.92 18.90 -8.71
N PHE A 38 -16.18 18.55 -8.98
CA PHE A 38 -17.07 19.37 -9.79
C PHE A 38 -17.31 20.74 -9.15
N HIS A 39 -17.70 20.78 -7.87
CA HIS A 39 -17.94 22.05 -7.18
C HIS A 39 -16.66 22.87 -7.00
N PHE A 40 -15.52 22.23 -6.75
CA PHE A 40 -14.23 22.92 -6.72
C PHE A 40 -13.87 23.53 -8.08
N GLY A 41 -14.03 22.77 -9.17
CA GLY A 41 -13.84 23.25 -10.53
C GLY A 41 -14.77 24.39 -10.91
N MET A 42 -16.04 24.33 -10.50
CA MET A 42 -17.01 25.41 -10.71
C MET A 42 -16.67 26.66 -9.91
N ALA A 43 -16.23 26.53 -8.65
CA ALA A 43 -15.78 27.66 -7.85
C ALA A 43 -14.62 28.41 -8.54
N ILE A 44 -13.64 27.66 -9.04
CA ILE A 44 -12.48 28.21 -9.77
C ILE A 44 -12.91 28.82 -11.11
N LEU A 45 -13.87 28.21 -11.82
CA LEU A 45 -14.41 28.76 -13.06
C LEU A 45 -15.06 30.13 -12.83
N TRP A 46 -15.89 30.26 -11.80
CA TRP A 46 -16.48 31.55 -11.42
C TRP A 46 -15.39 32.55 -11.02
N SER A 47 -14.40 32.15 -10.23
CA SER A 47 -13.23 33.01 -9.92
C SER A 47 -12.44 33.45 -11.16
N THR A 48 -12.39 32.61 -12.19
CA THR A 48 -11.80 32.96 -13.50
C THR A 48 -12.59 34.08 -14.16
N LEU A 49 -13.93 33.97 -14.19
CA LEU A 49 -14.81 34.98 -14.78
C LEU A 49 -14.72 36.33 -14.05
N ILE A 50 -14.55 36.32 -12.72
CA ILE A 50 -14.24 37.53 -11.94
C ILE A 50 -12.94 38.16 -12.42
N SER A 51 -11.88 37.37 -12.58
CA SER A 51 -10.56 37.86 -12.98
C SER A 51 -10.55 38.39 -14.43
N VAL A 52 -11.25 37.73 -15.35
CA VAL A 52 -11.45 38.22 -16.72
C VAL A 52 -12.19 39.54 -16.73
N SER A 53 -13.25 39.66 -15.92
CA SER A 53 -13.99 40.91 -15.75
C SER A 53 -13.10 42.07 -15.28
N TYR A 54 -12.26 41.83 -14.26
CA TYR A 54 -11.30 42.83 -13.77
C TYR A 54 -10.25 43.17 -14.81
N ALA A 55 -9.75 42.19 -15.57
CA ALA A 55 -8.80 42.43 -16.65
C ALA A 55 -9.40 43.37 -17.69
N ILE A 56 -10.56 43.03 -18.27
CA ILE A 56 -11.23 43.88 -19.27
C ILE A 56 -11.45 45.29 -18.71
N SER A 57 -11.93 45.37 -17.47
CA SER A 57 -12.21 46.65 -16.84
C SER A 57 -10.98 47.53 -16.58
N ALA A 58 -9.83 46.91 -16.29
CA ALA A 58 -8.57 47.61 -16.07
C ALA A 58 -7.88 48.00 -17.38
N GLY A 59 -8.10 47.25 -18.47
CA GLY A 59 -7.43 47.45 -19.75
C GLY A 59 -8.04 48.52 -20.63
N PHE A 60 -9.36 48.69 -20.63
CA PHE A 60 -10.01 49.62 -21.57
C PHE A 60 -10.22 51.01 -20.97
N TYR A 61 -9.91 52.05 -21.76
CA TYR A 61 -10.11 53.45 -21.38
C TYR A 61 -11.54 53.96 -21.59
N SER A 62 -12.43 53.26 -22.30
CA SER A 62 -13.77 53.78 -22.65
C SER A 62 -14.88 52.71 -22.60
N PRO A 63 -16.18 53.08 -22.67
CA PRO A 63 -17.27 52.31 -22.06
C PRO A 63 -17.99 51.34 -23.01
N PRO A 64 -17.66 50.05 -22.93
CA PRO A 64 -18.71 49.05 -22.80
C PRO A 64 -18.46 48.34 -21.46
N MET A 65 -18.33 49.15 -20.40
CA MET A 65 -17.96 48.67 -19.06
C MET A 65 -19.13 48.07 -18.28
N ILE A 66 -20.32 47.99 -18.90
CA ILE A 66 -21.49 47.34 -18.31
C ILE A 66 -21.17 45.84 -18.15
N MET A 67 -20.94 45.13 -19.27
CA MET A 67 -20.85 43.67 -19.32
C MET A 67 -19.81 43.04 -18.38
N PRO A 68 -18.56 43.53 -18.28
CA PRO A 68 -17.59 42.94 -17.37
C PRO A 68 -18.04 43.00 -15.91
N ARG A 69 -18.64 44.12 -15.45
CA ARG A 69 -19.08 44.25 -14.05
C ARG A 69 -20.17 43.26 -13.66
N TRP A 70 -21.15 43.00 -14.54
CA TRP A 70 -22.16 41.98 -14.31
C TRP A 70 -21.57 40.60 -14.05
N LEU A 71 -20.55 40.26 -14.85
CA LEU A 71 -19.84 39.02 -14.70
C LEU A 71 -19.17 38.93 -13.32
N SER A 72 -18.56 40.00 -12.81
CA SER A 72 -17.95 40.01 -11.47
C SER A 72 -18.96 39.93 -10.32
N ILE A 73 -20.10 40.63 -10.44
CA ILE A 73 -21.17 40.64 -9.42
C ILE A 73 -21.82 39.27 -9.32
N LEU A 74 -22.08 38.61 -10.44
CA LEU A 74 -22.66 37.26 -10.45
C LEU A 74 -21.64 36.20 -10.01
N ALA A 75 -20.40 36.31 -10.48
CA ALA A 75 -19.42 35.25 -10.30
C ALA A 75 -18.90 35.15 -8.85
N ALA A 76 -18.80 36.25 -8.09
CA ALA A 76 -18.27 36.19 -6.72
C ALA A 76 -19.15 35.36 -5.75
N PRO A 77 -20.48 35.60 -5.63
CA PRO A 77 -21.35 34.78 -4.80
C PRO A 77 -21.40 33.32 -5.25
N LEU A 78 -21.46 33.07 -6.56
CA LEU A 78 -21.50 31.71 -7.11
C LEU A 78 -20.20 30.94 -6.85
N SER A 79 -19.04 31.61 -6.93
CA SER A 79 -17.76 31.03 -6.57
C SER A 79 -17.74 30.57 -5.11
N LEU A 80 -18.19 31.43 -4.18
CA LEU A 80 -18.24 31.11 -2.76
C LEU A 80 -19.25 30.01 -2.45
N LEU A 81 -20.43 30.04 -3.07
CA LEU A 81 -21.46 29.01 -2.89
C LEU A 81 -20.98 27.63 -3.36
N HIS A 82 -20.25 27.57 -4.48
CA HIS A 82 -19.60 26.35 -4.92
C HIS A 82 -18.45 25.92 -3.99
N GLY A 83 -17.73 26.86 -3.37
CA GLY A 83 -16.77 26.56 -2.30
C GLY A 83 -17.45 25.92 -1.07
N VAL A 84 -18.62 26.41 -0.66
CA VAL A 84 -19.42 25.79 0.41
C VAL A 84 -19.89 24.39 0.00
N ALA A 85 -20.39 24.26 -1.24
CA ALA A 85 -20.81 22.98 -1.81
C ALA A 85 -19.67 21.95 -1.83
N PHE A 86 -18.44 22.39 -2.11
CA PHE A 86 -17.24 21.56 -2.05
C PHE A 86 -17.07 20.92 -0.66
N TYR A 87 -17.12 21.71 0.42
CA TYR A 87 -17.00 21.18 1.78
C TYR A 87 -18.15 20.25 2.20
N PHE A 88 -19.34 20.40 1.62
CA PHE A 88 -20.43 19.43 1.87
C PHE A 88 -20.22 18.09 1.17
N HIS A 89 -19.43 18.05 0.09
CA HIS A 89 -19.18 16.82 -0.68
C HIS A 89 -17.81 16.17 -0.38
N PHE A 90 -16.87 16.91 0.21
CA PHE A 90 -15.51 16.45 0.51
C PHE A 90 -15.27 16.29 2.02
N PRO A 91 -14.56 15.24 2.49
CA PRO A 91 -14.04 14.08 1.73
C PRO A 91 -15.12 13.04 1.41
N MET A 92 -16.20 13.00 2.20
CA MET A 92 -17.41 12.23 1.92
C MET A 92 -18.66 13.13 1.96
N PRO A 93 -19.67 12.84 1.12
CA PRO A 93 -20.88 13.65 1.05
C PRO A 93 -21.70 13.54 2.34
N LEU A 94 -22.05 14.69 2.92
CA LEU A 94 -23.05 14.78 4.00
C LEU A 94 -24.47 14.47 3.47
N HIS A 95 -25.43 14.31 4.38
CA HIS A 95 -26.85 14.05 4.08
C HIS A 95 -27.35 14.76 2.81
N GLN A 96 -27.45 13.99 1.73
CA GLN A 96 -27.61 14.52 0.36
C GLN A 96 -28.86 15.39 0.19
N ARG A 97 -29.95 15.10 0.91
CA ARG A 97 -31.21 15.85 0.83
C ARG A 97 -31.11 17.23 1.48
N ALA A 98 -30.50 17.33 2.66
CA ALA A 98 -30.35 18.59 3.38
C ALA A 98 -29.37 19.53 2.66
N VAL A 99 -28.22 18.98 2.22
CA VAL A 99 -27.22 19.72 1.43
C VAL A 99 -27.83 20.26 0.14
N ARG A 100 -28.61 19.43 -0.59
CA ARG A 100 -29.25 19.85 -1.83
C ARG A 100 -30.23 21.00 -1.59
N ARG A 101 -31.08 20.93 -0.56
CA ARG A 101 -32.02 22.01 -0.20
C ARG A 101 -31.29 23.31 0.15
N PHE A 102 -30.22 23.22 0.94
CA PHE A 102 -29.38 24.37 1.29
C PHE A 102 -28.79 25.01 0.03
N LEU A 103 -28.22 24.22 -0.89
CA LEU A 103 -27.63 24.73 -2.12
C LEU A 103 -28.68 25.39 -3.03
N TRP A 104 -29.87 24.80 -3.20
CA TRP A 104 -30.96 25.41 -3.97
C TRP A 104 -31.40 26.75 -3.38
N ALA A 105 -31.55 26.84 -2.06
CA ALA A 105 -31.87 28.10 -1.40
C ALA A 105 -30.75 29.13 -1.63
N GLY A 106 -29.47 28.72 -1.49
CA GLY A 106 -28.31 29.56 -1.76
C GLY A 106 -28.25 30.09 -3.19
N TYR A 107 -28.51 29.24 -4.20
CA TYR A 107 -28.58 29.67 -5.60
C TYR A 107 -29.73 30.64 -5.82
N GLY A 108 -30.90 30.40 -5.22
CA GLY A 108 -32.04 31.33 -5.27
C GLY A 108 -31.69 32.71 -4.72
N ILE A 109 -31.05 32.78 -3.55
CA ILE A 109 -30.59 34.04 -2.94
C ILE A 109 -29.56 34.74 -3.84
N CYS A 110 -28.61 34.00 -4.42
CA CYS A 110 -27.61 34.57 -5.32
C CYS A 110 -28.26 35.15 -6.58
N ILE A 111 -29.20 34.43 -7.20
CA ILE A 111 -29.90 34.90 -8.41
C ILE A 111 -30.70 36.17 -8.12
N VAL A 112 -31.49 36.18 -7.03
CA VAL A 112 -32.26 37.36 -6.63
C VAL A 112 -31.34 38.54 -6.30
N GLY A 113 -30.28 38.31 -5.53
CA GLY A 113 -29.30 39.33 -5.17
C GLY A 113 -28.63 39.95 -6.40
N VAL A 114 -28.22 39.12 -7.36
CA VAL A 114 -27.62 39.60 -8.62
C VAL A 114 -28.64 40.37 -9.46
N ALA A 115 -29.89 39.92 -9.54
CA ALA A 115 -30.94 40.64 -10.28
C ALA A 115 -31.20 42.04 -9.70
N VAL A 116 -31.29 42.15 -8.36
CA VAL A 116 -31.50 43.43 -7.66
C VAL A 116 -30.33 44.38 -7.85
N VAL A 117 -29.10 43.90 -7.60
CA VAL A 117 -27.88 44.71 -7.81
C VAL A 117 -27.76 45.11 -9.26
N GLY A 118 -28.13 44.20 -10.15
CA GLY A 118 -28.16 44.41 -11.57
C GLY A 118 -29.06 45.56 -12.01
N MET A 119 -30.34 45.51 -11.63
CA MET A 119 -31.29 46.57 -11.95
C MET A 119 -30.80 47.93 -11.42
N ALA A 120 -30.30 47.97 -10.18
CA ALA A 120 -29.74 49.19 -9.60
C ALA A 120 -28.49 49.73 -10.33
N MET A 121 -27.71 48.86 -10.99
CA MET A 121 -26.54 49.26 -11.79
C MET A 121 -26.90 49.76 -13.19
N LEU A 122 -28.01 49.30 -13.77
CA LEU A 122 -28.53 49.84 -15.04
C LEU A 122 -28.96 51.31 -14.90
N GLU A 123 -29.47 51.66 -13.71
CA GLU A 123 -29.94 53.00 -13.37
C GLU A 123 -28.82 53.93 -12.86
N ALA A 124 -27.61 53.40 -12.62
CA ALA A 124 -26.50 54.16 -12.06
C ALA A 124 -25.84 55.10 -13.09
N GLY A 125 -25.45 56.30 -12.65
CA GLY A 125 -24.70 57.25 -13.47
C GLY A 125 -23.31 56.75 -13.85
N LYS A 126 -22.87 57.06 -15.07
CA LYS A 126 -21.49 56.78 -15.53
C LYS A 126 -20.53 57.82 -14.97
N VAL A 127 -19.75 57.46 -13.95
CA VAL A 127 -18.68 58.32 -13.42
C VAL A 127 -17.34 57.68 -13.68
N PHE A 128 -16.43 58.44 -14.28
CA PHE A 128 -15.07 58.01 -14.51
C PHE A 128 -14.33 57.79 -13.18
N VAL A 129 -13.68 56.63 -13.04
CA VAL A 129 -12.85 56.33 -11.87
C VAL A 129 -11.41 56.11 -12.34
N PHE A 130 -10.46 56.83 -11.76
CA PHE A 130 -9.06 56.66 -12.12
C PHE A 130 -8.56 55.25 -11.81
N ASN A 131 -7.75 54.71 -12.73
CA ASN A 131 -7.28 53.32 -12.73
C ASN A 131 -8.37 52.22 -12.78
N ALA A 132 -9.66 52.55 -12.93
CA ALA A 132 -10.77 51.58 -12.98
C ALA A 132 -12.12 52.13 -13.53
N HIS A 133 -13.25 51.44 -13.26
CA HIS A 133 -14.49 51.52 -14.06
C HIS A 133 -15.25 52.86 -14.11
N PHE A 134 -15.95 53.08 -15.22
CA PHE A 134 -16.89 54.18 -15.54
C PHE A 134 -18.28 54.07 -14.86
N TRP A 135 -18.42 54.00 -13.53
CA TRP A 135 -19.75 54.03 -12.88
C TRP A 135 -19.67 54.54 -11.44
N ASP A 136 -20.56 55.47 -11.08
CA ASP A 136 -20.72 55.94 -9.71
C ASP A 136 -21.39 54.85 -8.89
N SER A 137 -20.71 54.34 -7.86
CA SER A 137 -21.29 53.33 -6.97
C SER A 137 -22.15 53.93 -5.85
N ARG A 138 -22.49 55.21 -5.95
CA ARG A 138 -23.30 55.93 -4.96
C ARG A 138 -24.75 55.46 -4.82
N THR A 139 -25.21 54.40 -5.48
CA THR A 139 -26.43 53.67 -5.06
C THR A 139 -26.08 52.79 -3.85
N PRO A 140 -26.20 53.30 -2.60
CA PRO A 140 -25.51 52.71 -1.45
C PRO A 140 -26.14 51.37 -1.07
N LEU A 141 -27.42 51.19 -1.38
CA LEU A 141 -28.21 50.05 -0.92
C LEU A 141 -27.79 48.76 -1.64
N ALA A 142 -27.78 48.75 -2.97
CA ALA A 142 -27.42 47.56 -3.76
C ALA A 142 -25.99 47.09 -3.48
N GLN A 143 -25.04 48.02 -3.39
CA GLN A 143 -23.64 47.71 -3.12
C GLN A 143 -23.40 47.19 -1.70
N ARG A 144 -24.09 47.76 -0.70
CA ARG A 144 -24.06 47.25 0.68
C ARG A 144 -24.66 45.85 0.76
N TRP A 145 -25.81 45.62 0.11
CA TRP A 145 -26.42 44.29 -0.01
C TRP A 145 -25.47 43.26 -0.61
N PHE A 146 -24.84 43.58 -1.74
CA PHE A 146 -23.85 42.72 -2.38
C PHE A 146 -22.67 42.40 -1.46
N SER A 147 -22.17 43.42 -0.74
CA SER A 147 -21.06 43.27 0.20
C SER A 147 -21.44 42.37 1.37
N TYR A 148 -22.64 42.55 1.95
CA TYR A 148 -23.14 41.69 3.02
C TYR A 148 -23.41 40.26 2.56
N LEU A 149 -23.96 40.07 1.35
CA LEU A 149 -24.14 38.75 0.76
C LEU A 149 -22.79 38.04 0.58
N THR A 150 -21.80 38.73 0.03
CA THR A 150 -20.45 38.18 -0.17
C THR A 150 -19.81 37.85 1.18
N LEU A 151 -19.86 38.75 2.16
CA LEU A 151 -19.27 38.55 3.49
C LEU A 151 -19.96 37.42 4.26
N SER A 152 -21.28 37.30 4.19
CA SER A 152 -22.01 36.18 4.78
C SER A 152 -21.64 34.84 4.14
N LEU A 153 -21.50 34.77 2.81
CA LEU A 153 -21.03 33.57 2.13
C LEU A 153 -19.57 33.23 2.48
N ILE A 154 -18.69 34.21 2.67
CA ILE A 154 -17.32 33.99 3.18
C ILE A 154 -17.36 33.39 4.59
N LEU A 155 -18.19 33.94 5.47
CA LEU A 155 -18.32 33.44 6.85
C LEU A 155 -18.89 32.02 6.87
N VAL A 156 -19.86 31.71 6.03
CA VAL A 156 -20.38 30.34 5.84
C VAL A 156 -19.30 29.42 5.28
N LEU A 157 -18.53 29.85 4.28
CA LEU A 157 -17.44 29.05 3.69
C LEU A 157 -16.39 28.68 4.74
N VAL A 158 -15.89 29.66 5.48
CA VAL A 158 -14.90 29.44 6.53
C VAL A 158 -15.50 28.61 7.65
N GLY A 159 -16.71 28.94 8.12
CA GLY A 159 -17.40 28.22 9.20
C GLY A 159 -17.64 26.75 8.88
N VAL A 160 -18.15 26.45 7.68
CA VAL A 160 -18.35 25.06 7.20
C VAL A 160 -17.00 24.37 7.02
N GLY A 161 -15.99 25.04 6.48
CA GLY A 161 -14.63 24.50 6.35
C GLY A 161 -13.99 24.14 7.70
N THR A 162 -14.08 25.03 8.69
CA THR A 162 -13.58 24.79 10.04
C THR A 162 -14.36 23.69 10.73
N TRP A 163 -15.69 23.69 10.60
CA TRP A 163 -16.55 22.65 11.17
C TRP A 163 -16.19 21.27 10.61
N ARG A 164 -16.04 21.17 9.28
CA ARG A 164 -15.60 19.94 8.62
C ARG A 164 -14.21 19.50 9.07
N THR A 165 -13.28 20.44 9.21
CA THR A 165 -11.92 20.16 9.69
C THR A 165 -11.93 19.56 11.10
N VAL A 166 -12.81 20.03 11.99
CA VAL A 166 -12.93 19.52 13.36
C VAL A 166 -13.56 18.13 13.41
N LEU A 167 -14.52 17.83 12.52
CA LEU A 167 -15.20 16.54 12.47
C LEU A 167 -14.32 15.39 11.94
N GLU A 168 -13.43 15.67 11.00
CA GLU A 168 -12.61 14.65 10.34
C GLU A 168 -11.34 14.30 11.15
N GLN A 169 -10.82 13.08 10.99
CA GLN A 169 -9.60 12.61 11.64
C GLN A 169 -8.51 12.20 10.63
N GLY A 170 -7.26 12.11 11.09
CA GLY A 170 -6.11 11.66 10.29
C GLY A 170 -5.76 12.58 9.11
N ARG A 171 -5.44 12.00 7.95
CA ARG A 171 -4.95 12.73 6.77
C ARG A 171 -5.97 13.73 6.20
N TYR A 172 -7.27 13.46 6.33
CA TYR A 172 -8.31 14.37 5.82
C TYR A 172 -8.48 15.63 6.65
N ARG A 173 -8.20 15.57 7.97
CA ARG A 173 -8.17 16.75 8.85
C ARG A 173 -7.12 17.75 8.40
N LEU A 174 -5.88 17.29 8.20
CA LEU A 174 -4.79 18.14 7.72
C LEU A 174 -5.11 18.74 6.35
N LEU A 175 -5.63 17.91 5.45
CA LEU A 175 -6.02 18.33 4.10
C LEU A 175 -7.09 19.44 4.15
N LEU A 176 -8.18 19.22 4.90
CA LEU A 176 -9.25 20.21 5.05
C LEU A 176 -8.76 21.50 5.71
N ALA A 177 -7.91 21.41 6.74
CA ALA A 177 -7.34 22.57 7.40
C ALA A 177 -6.55 23.45 6.41
N VAL A 178 -5.66 22.83 5.62
CA VAL A 178 -4.86 23.55 4.62
C VAL A 178 -5.74 24.12 3.50
N LEU A 179 -6.77 23.39 3.05
CA LEU A 179 -7.76 23.92 2.10
C LEU A 179 -8.51 25.13 2.67
N THR A 180 -8.95 25.06 3.94
CA THR A 180 -9.65 26.18 4.58
C THR A 180 -8.76 27.40 4.73
N ILE A 181 -7.47 27.21 5.06
CA ILE A 181 -6.48 28.30 5.05
C ILE A 181 -6.32 28.88 3.64
N GLY A 182 -6.19 28.03 2.62
CA GLY A 182 -6.09 28.46 1.22
C GLY A 182 -7.30 29.27 0.78
N PHE A 183 -8.52 28.75 0.99
CA PHE A 183 -9.76 29.47 0.68
C PHE A 183 -9.92 30.74 1.50
N ALA A 184 -9.56 30.76 2.78
CA ALA A 184 -9.61 31.97 3.61
C ALA A 184 -8.63 33.04 3.09
N THR A 185 -7.45 32.63 2.61
CA THR A 185 -6.46 33.53 2.00
C THR A 185 -7.01 34.22 0.75
N VAL A 186 -7.75 33.48 -0.08
CA VAL A 186 -8.41 34.00 -1.29
C VAL A 186 -9.64 34.86 -0.96
N SER A 187 -10.38 34.54 0.10
CA SER A 187 -11.71 35.12 0.31
C SER A 187 -11.80 36.13 1.46
N VAL A 188 -11.24 35.84 2.63
CA VAL A 188 -11.37 36.67 3.85
C VAL A 188 -10.57 37.96 3.72
N ILE A 189 -9.27 37.86 3.40
CA ILE A 189 -8.40 39.04 3.33
C ILE A 189 -8.83 39.97 2.19
N PRO A 190 -9.04 39.49 0.95
CA PRO A 190 -9.48 40.38 -0.12
C PRO A 190 -10.93 40.86 0.08
N GLY A 191 -11.82 40.04 0.67
CA GLY A 191 -13.18 40.45 0.99
C GLY A 191 -13.24 41.57 2.04
N THR A 192 -12.42 41.49 3.08
CA THR A 192 -12.30 42.56 4.10
C THR A 192 -11.70 43.84 3.52
N LEU A 193 -10.61 43.73 2.75
CA LEU A 193 -10.02 44.87 2.04
C LEU A 193 -11.01 45.50 1.06
N HIS A 194 -11.82 44.71 0.38
CA HIS A 194 -12.88 45.24 -0.50
C HIS A 194 -13.86 46.12 0.29
N VAL A 195 -14.36 45.64 1.43
CA VAL A 195 -15.27 46.41 2.29
C VAL A 195 -14.60 47.68 2.82
N LEU A 196 -13.34 47.61 3.26
CA LEU A 196 -12.59 48.78 3.71
C LEU A 196 -12.41 49.81 2.57
N ASN A 197 -12.17 49.34 1.35
CA ASN A 197 -12.05 50.20 0.17
C ASN A 197 -13.39 50.87 -0.16
N LEU A 198 -14.50 50.14 -0.11
CA LEU A 198 -15.84 50.69 -0.35
C LEU A 198 -16.24 51.76 0.68
N ASN A 199 -15.72 51.66 1.91
CA ASN A 199 -15.91 52.67 2.95
C ASN A 199 -14.88 53.81 2.91
N GLY A 200 -13.99 53.83 1.90
CA GLY A 200 -12.99 54.87 1.72
C GLY A 200 -11.82 54.83 2.71
N LEU A 201 -11.64 53.73 3.44
CA LEU A 201 -10.59 53.59 4.47
C LEU A 201 -9.23 53.17 3.88
N ILE A 202 -9.22 52.52 2.72
CA ILE A 202 -7.99 52.13 2.02
C ILE A 202 -8.08 52.51 0.54
N GLU A 203 -6.93 52.78 -0.06
CA GLU A 203 -6.84 53.02 -1.49
C GLU A 203 -7.19 51.78 -2.32
N ARG A 204 -7.79 52.03 -3.49
CA ARG A 204 -8.22 50.96 -4.39
C ARG A 204 -7.05 50.20 -5.01
N SER A 205 -5.94 50.88 -5.24
CA SER A 205 -4.66 50.32 -5.67
C SER A 205 -4.17 49.25 -4.69
N THR A 206 -4.17 49.57 -3.38
CA THR A 206 -3.77 48.66 -2.30
C THR A 206 -4.65 47.41 -2.27
N TYR A 207 -5.97 47.58 -2.40
CA TYR A 207 -6.90 46.46 -2.49
C TYR A 207 -6.60 45.55 -3.69
N LEU A 208 -6.52 46.11 -4.91
CA LEU A 208 -6.36 45.33 -6.13
C LEU A 208 -5.01 44.59 -6.20
N THR A 209 -3.92 45.23 -5.75
CA THR A 209 -2.60 44.61 -5.69
C THR A 209 -2.57 43.45 -4.70
N THR A 210 -3.15 43.64 -3.52
CA THR A 210 -3.23 42.60 -2.48
C THR A 210 -4.15 41.46 -2.92
N TYR A 211 -5.28 41.78 -3.55
CA TYR A 211 -6.23 40.82 -4.10
C TYR A 211 -5.55 39.85 -5.07
N SER A 212 -4.85 40.35 -6.08
CA SER A 212 -4.28 39.48 -7.12
C SER A 212 -3.16 38.58 -6.59
N PHE A 213 -2.35 39.08 -5.66
CA PHE A 213 -1.28 38.30 -5.04
C PHE A 213 -1.85 37.17 -4.16
N LEU A 214 -2.78 37.50 -3.25
CA LEU A 214 -3.37 36.53 -2.33
C LEU A 214 -4.24 35.49 -3.04
N TYR A 215 -4.91 35.86 -4.13
CA TYR A 215 -5.65 34.91 -4.95
C TYR A 215 -4.73 33.83 -5.51
N LEU A 216 -3.58 34.23 -6.06
CA LEU A 216 -2.64 33.30 -6.66
C LEU A 216 -2.02 32.36 -5.63
N VAL A 217 -1.60 32.89 -4.48
CA VAL A 217 -1.02 32.10 -3.37
C VAL A 217 -2.06 31.19 -2.71
N GLY A 218 -3.25 31.71 -2.40
CA GLY A 218 -4.29 30.96 -1.71
C GLY A 218 -4.84 29.81 -2.56
N PHE A 219 -5.07 30.04 -3.85
CA PHE A 219 -5.45 28.95 -4.76
C PHE A 219 -4.30 28.00 -5.04
N PHE A 220 -3.04 28.45 -5.12
CA PHE A 220 -1.89 27.54 -5.20
C PHE A 220 -1.89 26.54 -4.05
N ILE A 221 -2.00 27.03 -2.81
CA ILE A 221 -2.08 26.19 -1.60
C ILE A 221 -3.26 25.22 -1.73
N SER A 222 -4.46 25.71 -2.07
CA SER A 222 -5.65 24.88 -2.19
C SER A 222 -5.49 23.79 -3.25
N ILE A 223 -4.91 24.11 -4.40
CA ILE A 223 -4.83 23.21 -5.56
C ILE A 223 -3.74 22.18 -5.37
N VAL A 224 -2.55 22.58 -4.91
CA VAL A 224 -1.47 21.64 -4.62
C VAL A 224 -1.92 20.64 -3.57
N THR A 225 -2.59 21.13 -2.51
CA THR A 225 -3.15 20.29 -1.45
C THR A 225 -4.23 19.34 -2.00
N TYR A 226 -5.18 19.86 -2.78
CA TYR A 226 -6.25 19.06 -3.36
C TYR A 226 -5.70 17.98 -4.30
N ILE A 227 -4.82 18.35 -5.23
CA ILE A 227 -4.24 17.43 -6.20
C ILE A 227 -3.39 16.36 -5.49
N ASN A 228 -2.50 16.76 -4.59
CA ASN A 228 -1.57 15.84 -3.95
C ASN A 228 -2.20 14.90 -2.93
N LEU A 229 -3.28 15.33 -2.28
CA LEU A 229 -3.86 14.59 -1.17
C LEU A 229 -5.26 14.01 -1.45
N SER A 230 -5.94 14.42 -2.53
CA SER A 230 -7.20 13.78 -2.96
C SER A 230 -6.94 12.45 -3.65
N ARG A 231 -7.97 11.59 -3.65
CA ARG A 231 -7.98 10.29 -4.34
C ARG A 231 -8.46 10.39 -5.80
N ASP A 232 -8.74 11.59 -6.30
CA ASP A 232 -9.23 11.75 -7.66
C ASP A 232 -8.15 11.42 -8.68
N ARG A 233 -8.53 10.61 -9.69
CA ARG A 233 -7.62 10.16 -10.75
C ARG A 233 -7.14 11.35 -11.55
N SER A 234 -5.86 11.67 -11.39
CA SER A 234 -5.18 12.78 -12.04
C SER A 234 -3.89 12.28 -12.66
N THR A 235 -3.60 12.67 -13.90
CA THR A 235 -2.37 12.25 -14.57
C THR A 235 -1.18 13.03 -14.00
N ILE A 236 -0.04 12.34 -13.83
CA ILE A 236 1.22 12.94 -13.34
C ILE A 236 1.59 14.17 -14.18
N GLN A 237 1.44 14.08 -15.50
CA GLN A 237 1.69 15.19 -16.43
C GLN A 237 0.93 16.46 -16.05
N MET A 238 -0.35 16.36 -15.69
CA MET A 238 -1.15 17.53 -15.36
C MET A 238 -0.76 18.12 -14.01
N ARG A 239 -0.37 17.30 -13.04
CA ARG A 239 0.13 17.77 -11.74
C ARG A 239 1.38 18.63 -11.92
N ILE A 240 2.32 18.16 -12.74
CA ILE A 240 3.57 18.88 -13.02
C ILE A 240 3.27 20.17 -13.80
N VAL A 241 2.45 20.11 -14.86
CA VAL A 241 2.08 21.30 -15.64
C VAL A 241 1.44 22.37 -14.75
N ILE A 242 0.53 21.97 -13.85
CA ILE A 242 -0.12 22.91 -12.92
C ILE A 242 0.93 23.56 -12.02
N VAL A 243 1.77 22.79 -11.32
CA VAL A 243 2.80 23.34 -10.42
C VAL A 243 3.77 24.26 -11.15
N THR A 244 4.27 23.84 -12.32
CA THR A 244 5.17 24.64 -13.16
C THR A 244 4.50 25.94 -13.59
N LEU A 245 3.24 25.86 -14.05
CA LEU A 245 2.49 27.02 -14.48
C LEU A 245 2.30 28.02 -13.34
N VAL A 246 1.92 27.56 -12.15
CA VAL A 246 1.71 28.47 -11.00
C VAL A 246 3.00 29.19 -10.64
N THR A 247 4.10 28.45 -10.59
CA THR A 247 5.40 28.98 -10.17
C THR A 247 5.85 30.10 -11.11
N ILE A 248 5.74 29.87 -12.43
CA ILE A 248 6.08 30.87 -13.44
C ILE A 248 5.15 32.07 -13.36
N LEU A 249 3.84 31.85 -13.19
CA LEU A 249 2.87 32.94 -13.12
C LEU A 249 3.00 33.76 -11.83
N ILE A 250 3.39 33.17 -10.68
CA ILE A 250 3.72 33.89 -9.44
C ILE A 250 4.94 34.79 -9.65
N LEU A 251 6.00 34.26 -10.24
CA LEU A 251 7.20 35.04 -10.54
C LEU A 251 6.85 36.19 -11.48
N LEU A 252 6.08 35.92 -12.53
CA LEU A 252 5.67 36.92 -13.49
C LEU A 252 4.76 37.99 -12.88
N GLN A 253 3.91 37.62 -11.92
CA GLN A 253 3.08 38.55 -11.16
C GLN A 253 3.95 39.55 -10.39
N GLY A 254 4.98 39.07 -9.68
CA GLY A 254 5.92 39.92 -8.94
C GLY A 254 6.75 40.83 -9.85
N VAL A 255 7.28 40.28 -10.94
CA VAL A 255 8.02 41.06 -11.95
C VAL A 255 7.13 42.12 -12.59
N SER A 256 5.87 41.78 -12.93
CA SER A 256 4.92 42.72 -13.52
C SER A 256 4.62 43.89 -12.58
N TYR A 257 4.51 43.64 -11.28
CA TYR A 257 4.32 44.69 -10.28
C TYR A 257 5.50 45.65 -10.24
N LEU A 258 6.71 45.12 -10.03
CA LEU A 258 7.92 45.94 -9.92
C LEU A 258 8.20 46.71 -11.21
N TRP A 259 8.02 46.07 -12.37
CA TRP A 259 8.27 46.68 -13.68
C TRP A 259 7.32 47.84 -13.97
N LEU A 260 6.03 47.65 -13.74
CA LEU A 260 5.03 48.69 -14.01
C LEU A 260 5.07 49.80 -12.96
N GLN A 261 5.39 49.47 -11.70
CA GLN A 261 5.65 50.48 -10.67
C GLN A 261 6.85 51.35 -11.04
N GLN A 262 7.97 50.75 -11.47
CA GLN A 262 9.13 51.51 -11.96
C GLN A 262 8.76 52.39 -13.15
N ARG A 263 7.91 51.91 -14.07
CA ARG A 263 7.46 52.72 -15.20
C ARG A 263 6.59 53.89 -14.77
N GLU A 264 5.72 53.69 -13.79
CA GLU A 264 4.93 54.73 -13.16
C GLU A 264 5.82 55.79 -12.47
N ASP A 265 6.86 55.37 -11.74
CA ASP A 265 7.80 56.27 -11.08
C ASP A 265 8.60 57.12 -12.10
N LEU A 266 8.97 56.53 -13.24
CA LEU A 266 9.63 57.26 -14.34
C LEU A 266 8.72 58.36 -14.93
N TYR A 267 7.42 58.08 -15.07
CA TYR A 267 6.46 59.10 -15.51
C TYR A 267 6.36 60.25 -14.49
N ASP A 268 6.26 59.90 -13.20
CA ASP A 268 6.22 60.88 -12.11
C ASP A 268 7.45 61.78 -12.09
N LEU A 269 8.64 61.19 -12.26
CA LEU A 269 9.89 61.93 -12.35
C LEU A 269 9.93 62.86 -13.56
N ALA A 270 9.49 62.39 -14.74
CA ALA A 270 9.45 63.21 -15.96
C ALA A 270 8.43 64.36 -15.86
N ALA A 271 7.27 64.11 -15.26
CA ALA A 271 6.23 65.11 -15.03
C ALA A 271 6.69 66.20 -14.05
N ARG A 272 7.34 65.80 -12.93
CA ARG A 272 7.83 66.74 -11.91
C ARG A 272 9.09 67.49 -12.35
N GLY A 273 9.97 66.82 -13.09
CA GLY A 273 11.22 67.38 -13.61
C GLY A 273 11.05 68.36 -14.77
N GLY A 274 9.81 68.62 -15.21
CA GLY A 274 9.52 69.54 -16.32
C GLY A 274 9.89 69.01 -17.70
N VAL A 275 10.13 67.70 -17.82
CA VAL A 275 10.41 67.04 -19.12
C VAL A 275 9.13 66.91 -19.92
N LEU A 276 8.01 66.63 -19.25
CA LEU A 276 6.68 66.60 -19.86
C LEU A 276 6.04 67.99 -19.80
N THR A 277 5.38 68.39 -20.88
CA THR A 277 4.59 69.62 -20.94
C THR A 277 3.22 69.40 -20.30
N PRO A 278 2.83 70.17 -19.27
CA PRO A 278 1.51 70.04 -18.66
C PRO A 278 0.44 70.56 -19.63
N ALA A 279 -0.72 69.89 -19.65
CA ALA A 279 -1.90 70.33 -20.39
C ALA A 279 -2.50 71.61 -19.79
N TYR A 280 -2.36 71.82 -18.49
CA TYR A 280 -2.65 73.09 -17.83
C TYR A 280 -1.76 73.30 -16.60
N GLU A 281 -1.60 74.57 -16.22
CA GLU A 281 -0.96 74.99 -14.98
C GLU A 281 -1.84 76.01 -14.27
N ARG A 282 -2.10 75.82 -12.97
CA ARG A 282 -2.96 76.72 -12.18
C ARG A 282 -2.44 76.87 -10.75
N THR A 283 -2.46 78.09 -10.24
CA THR A 283 -2.24 78.35 -8.81
C THR A 283 -3.42 77.85 -7.96
N VAL A 284 -3.12 77.04 -6.95
CA VAL A 284 -4.06 76.48 -5.97
C VAL A 284 -3.70 76.97 -4.57
N GLU A 285 -4.70 76.97 -3.69
CA GLU A 285 -4.48 77.25 -2.27
C GLU A 285 -3.68 76.13 -1.59
N ARG A 286 -3.11 76.43 -0.41
CA ARG A 286 -2.28 75.48 0.35
C ARG A 286 -3.01 74.14 0.52
N PRO A 287 -2.39 73.00 0.13
CA PRO A 287 -3.03 71.69 0.23
C PRO A 287 -3.48 71.35 1.66
N ARG A 288 -4.62 70.66 1.80
CA ARG A 288 -5.13 70.18 3.11
C ARG A 288 -4.18 69.17 3.74
N GLU A 289 -4.29 68.94 5.05
CA GLU A 289 -3.40 68.07 5.85
C GLU A 289 -3.22 66.64 5.29
N SER A 290 -4.23 66.09 4.62
CA SER A 290 -4.20 64.79 3.93
C SER A 290 -3.42 64.78 2.60
N GLN A 291 -3.01 65.94 2.10
CA GLN A 291 -2.22 66.15 0.88
C GLN A 291 -0.79 66.65 1.21
N ARG A 292 -0.35 66.56 2.48
CA ARG A 292 0.95 67.08 2.95
C ARG A 292 2.16 66.49 2.23
N ASN A 293 2.04 65.33 1.61
CA ASN A 293 3.03 64.87 0.64
C ASN A 293 2.79 65.61 -0.68
N ILE A 294 3.42 66.78 -0.84
CA ILE A 294 3.50 67.65 -2.03
C ILE A 294 4.15 66.92 -3.23
N SER A 295 4.28 65.59 -3.15
CA SER A 295 5.00 64.70 -4.05
C SER A 295 4.19 63.42 -4.37
N HIS A 296 2.88 63.41 -4.19
CA HIS A 296 2.04 62.29 -4.63
C HIS A 296 1.16 62.67 -5.82
N ARG A 297 1.09 61.73 -6.77
CA ARG A 297 0.22 61.78 -7.93
C ARG A 297 -1.24 61.88 -7.47
N SER A 298 -1.95 62.91 -7.93
CA SER A 298 -3.39 63.07 -7.73
C SER A 298 -4.12 62.92 -9.06
N TYR A 299 -5.44 62.79 -9.01
CA TYR A 299 -6.27 62.63 -10.20
C TYR A 299 -7.45 63.59 -10.16
N THR A 300 -7.68 64.32 -11.24
CA THR A 300 -8.74 65.33 -11.33
C THR A 300 -9.47 65.25 -12.67
N SER A 301 -10.76 65.58 -12.67
CA SER A 301 -11.58 65.68 -13.88
C SER A 301 -11.98 67.13 -14.08
N ARG A 302 -11.95 67.63 -15.31
CA ARG A 302 -12.44 68.97 -15.66
C ARG A 302 -13.43 68.86 -16.80
N THR A 303 -14.51 69.61 -16.71
CA THR A 303 -15.48 69.73 -17.79
C THR A 303 -15.20 71.03 -18.52
N ASP A 304 -14.89 70.93 -19.80
CA ASP A 304 -14.63 72.08 -20.67
C ASP A 304 -15.96 72.79 -21.00
N ALA A 305 -15.87 74.01 -21.54
CA ALA A 305 -17.03 74.86 -21.81
C ALA A 305 -18.01 74.25 -22.85
N ASP A 306 -17.54 73.28 -23.64
CA ASP A 306 -18.33 72.50 -24.61
C ASP A 306 -19.09 71.31 -23.97
N GLY A 307 -18.94 71.11 -22.66
CA GLY A 307 -19.55 70.01 -21.91
C GLY A 307 -18.76 68.70 -21.95
N SER A 308 -17.62 68.64 -22.64
CA SER A 308 -16.75 67.47 -22.64
C SER A 308 -15.95 67.38 -21.33
N THR A 309 -15.82 66.17 -20.76
CA THR A 309 -15.05 65.97 -19.51
C THR A 309 -13.70 65.33 -19.82
N HIS A 310 -12.63 66.05 -19.49
CA HIS A 310 -11.26 65.61 -19.60
C HIS A 310 -10.72 65.15 -18.23
N HIS A 311 -9.85 64.15 -18.26
CA HIS A 311 -9.29 63.52 -17.06
C HIS A 311 -7.79 63.75 -17.02
N TYR A 312 -7.28 64.15 -15.85
CA TYR A 312 -5.89 64.56 -15.68
C TYR A 312 -5.23 63.86 -14.51
N VAL A 313 -3.94 63.55 -14.69
CA VAL A 313 -3.01 63.25 -13.62
C VAL A 313 -2.39 64.57 -13.15
N THR A 314 -2.52 64.91 -11.87
CA THR A 314 -2.05 66.19 -11.35
C THR A 314 -0.95 66.04 -10.31
N TYR A 315 -0.04 67.01 -10.34
CA TYR A 315 1.02 67.18 -9.34
C TYR A 315 0.96 68.59 -8.80
N ILE A 316 0.93 68.73 -7.49
CA ILE A 316 0.98 70.02 -6.82
C ILE A 316 2.42 70.22 -6.37
N SER A 317 3.06 71.29 -6.84
CA SER A 317 4.41 71.66 -6.42
C SER A 317 4.42 73.08 -5.86
N ARG A 318 5.36 73.37 -4.96
CA ARG A 318 5.56 74.72 -4.45
C ARG A 318 6.53 75.45 -5.38
N VAL A 319 6.09 76.57 -5.97
CA VAL A 319 6.90 77.43 -6.82
C VAL A 319 6.91 78.83 -6.17
N GLY A 320 8.01 79.18 -5.51
CA GLY A 320 8.07 80.38 -4.65
C GLY A 320 7.13 80.27 -3.44
N ASP A 321 6.26 81.27 -3.25
CA ASP A 321 5.22 81.29 -2.19
C ASP A 321 3.85 80.79 -2.64
N GLN A 322 3.74 80.33 -3.90
CA GLN A 322 2.50 79.81 -4.45
C GLN A 322 2.56 78.28 -4.63
N TYR A 323 1.41 77.63 -4.46
CA TYR A 323 1.24 76.22 -4.83
C TYR A 323 0.67 76.16 -6.23
N VAL A 324 1.31 75.40 -7.10
CA VAL A 324 0.93 75.29 -8.50
C VAL A 324 0.58 73.84 -8.81
N GLU A 325 -0.66 73.64 -9.29
CA GLU A 325 -1.15 72.37 -9.81
C GLU A 325 -0.84 72.30 -11.31
N ARG A 326 -0.09 71.27 -11.69
CA ARG A 326 0.17 70.92 -13.10
C ARG A 326 -0.63 69.69 -13.45
N GLY A 327 -1.48 69.78 -14.47
CA GLY A 327 -2.26 68.66 -14.98
C GLY A 327 -1.71 68.10 -16.27
N PHE A 328 -1.60 66.78 -16.33
CA PHE A 328 -1.18 66.00 -17.50
C PHE A 328 -2.35 65.15 -17.97
N ASP A 329 -2.55 65.02 -19.29
CA ASP A 329 -3.66 64.25 -19.83
C ASP A 329 -3.57 62.77 -19.40
N TYR A 330 -4.66 62.24 -18.84
CA TYR A 330 -4.66 60.89 -18.30
C TYR A 330 -4.63 59.82 -19.40
N LEU A 331 -5.15 60.09 -20.60
CA LEU A 331 -5.06 59.17 -21.73
C LEU A 331 -3.61 59.03 -22.21
N GLU A 332 -2.85 60.13 -22.26
CA GLU A 332 -1.41 60.11 -22.55
C GLU A 332 -0.62 59.32 -21.50
N TYR A 333 -0.89 59.55 -20.21
CA TYR A 333 -0.34 58.76 -19.12
C TYR A 333 -0.64 57.26 -19.31
N ARG A 334 -1.87 56.91 -19.65
CA ARG A 334 -2.27 55.51 -19.89
C ARG A 334 -1.55 54.90 -21.09
N ARG A 335 -1.34 55.64 -22.18
CA ARG A 335 -0.56 55.19 -23.34
C ARG A 335 0.91 54.96 -22.98
N PHE A 336 1.50 55.83 -22.17
CA PHE A 336 2.88 55.68 -21.72
C PHE A 336 3.10 54.38 -20.94
N ILE A 337 2.17 54.02 -20.06
CA ILE A 337 2.22 52.77 -19.28
C ILE A 337 1.89 51.56 -20.16
N ALA A 338 0.89 51.70 -21.04
CA ALA A 338 0.42 50.64 -21.92
C ALA A 338 1.53 49.99 -22.72
N HIS A 339 2.55 50.74 -23.13
CA HIS A 339 3.71 50.18 -23.83
C HIS A 339 4.42 49.07 -23.02
N SER A 340 4.68 49.29 -21.72
CA SER A 340 5.24 48.26 -20.84
C SER A 340 4.22 47.15 -20.53
N GLY A 341 2.95 47.51 -20.42
CA GLY A 341 1.86 46.55 -20.24
C GLY A 341 1.76 45.55 -21.38
N PHE A 342 1.81 45.98 -22.64
CA PHE A 342 1.79 45.10 -23.81
C PHE A 342 2.97 44.13 -23.83
N PHE A 343 4.17 44.60 -23.46
CA PHE A 343 5.35 43.75 -23.35
C PHE A 343 5.16 42.64 -22.31
N LEU A 344 4.61 42.98 -21.13
CA LEU A 344 4.31 42.00 -20.08
C LEU A 344 3.19 41.04 -20.49
N VAL A 345 2.17 41.49 -21.22
CA VAL A 345 1.13 40.60 -21.78
C VAL A 345 1.76 39.61 -22.76
N ALA A 346 2.64 40.05 -23.65
CA ALA A 346 3.32 39.18 -24.61
C ALA A 346 4.19 38.12 -23.89
N ILE A 347 4.96 38.52 -22.87
CA ILE A 347 5.73 37.58 -22.03
C ILE A 347 4.79 36.60 -21.31
N THR A 348 3.68 37.09 -20.76
CA THR A 348 2.70 36.25 -20.05
C THR A 348 2.12 35.18 -20.96
N LEU A 349 1.65 35.57 -22.15
CA LEU A 349 1.09 34.64 -23.12
C LEU A 349 2.14 33.68 -23.67
N GLY A 350 3.36 34.17 -23.92
CA GLY A 350 4.50 33.35 -24.35
C GLY A 350 4.88 32.29 -23.31
N ALA A 351 5.01 32.69 -22.04
CA ALA A 351 5.30 31.79 -20.93
C ALA A 351 4.17 30.77 -20.73
N TYR A 352 2.90 31.22 -20.78
CA TYR A 352 1.73 30.35 -20.70
C TYR A 352 1.73 29.30 -21.83
N LEU A 353 1.95 29.71 -23.08
CA LEU A 353 2.01 28.81 -24.24
C LEU A 353 3.20 27.85 -24.15
N PHE A 354 4.36 28.32 -23.70
CA PHE A 354 5.56 27.51 -23.51
C PHE A 354 5.31 26.38 -22.50
N VAL A 355 4.64 26.66 -21.38
CA VAL A 355 4.29 25.63 -20.39
C VAL A 355 3.23 24.67 -20.95
N LEU A 356 2.22 25.17 -21.66
CA LEU A 356 1.17 24.31 -22.19
C LEU A 356 1.60 23.39 -23.33
N VAL A 357 2.46 23.89 -24.21
CA VAL A 357 2.87 23.18 -25.43
C VAL A 357 4.27 22.62 -25.26
N GLY A 358 5.26 23.47 -25.00
CA GLY A 358 6.68 23.09 -24.93
C GLY A 358 6.97 22.12 -23.79
N PHE A 359 6.58 22.48 -22.57
CA PHE A 359 6.82 21.64 -21.40
C PHE A 359 6.02 20.34 -21.48
N ARG A 360 4.77 20.40 -21.99
CA ARG A 360 3.95 19.22 -22.24
C ARG A 360 4.58 18.27 -23.27
N TYR A 361 5.13 18.81 -24.35
CA TYR A 361 5.83 18.06 -25.39
C TYR A 361 7.09 17.39 -24.81
N PHE A 362 7.93 18.17 -24.10
CA PHE A 362 9.13 17.68 -23.45
C PHE A 362 8.84 16.52 -22.49
N PHE A 363 7.90 16.69 -21.55
CA PHE A 363 7.55 15.62 -20.60
C PHE A 363 6.96 14.39 -21.28
N ARG A 364 6.18 14.59 -22.35
CA ARG A 364 5.62 13.47 -23.11
C ARG A 364 6.72 12.65 -23.76
N GLY A 365 7.69 13.30 -24.40
CA GLY A 365 8.82 12.63 -25.05
C GLY A 365 9.82 12.03 -24.05
N ALA A 366 10.23 12.80 -23.04
CA ALA A 366 11.31 12.44 -22.13
C ALA A 366 10.89 11.44 -21.05
N LEU A 367 9.66 11.49 -20.55
CA LEU A 367 9.24 10.67 -19.39
C LEU A 367 8.05 9.76 -19.70
N ILE A 368 6.98 10.31 -20.27
CA ILE A 368 5.72 9.55 -20.40
C ILE A 368 5.85 8.44 -21.43
N THR A 369 6.36 8.73 -22.63
CA THR A 369 6.49 7.73 -23.70
C THR A 369 7.42 6.57 -23.32
N PRO A 370 8.62 6.81 -22.73
CA PRO A 370 9.46 5.72 -22.22
C PRO A 370 8.81 4.89 -21.12
N ILE A 371 8.10 5.51 -20.18
CA ILE A 371 7.39 4.76 -19.13
C ILE A 371 6.24 3.93 -19.72
N LEU A 372 5.48 4.50 -20.66
CA LEU A 372 4.39 3.78 -21.34
C LEU A 372 4.90 2.59 -22.15
N SER A 373 6.04 2.71 -22.83
CA SER A 373 6.63 1.60 -23.58
C SER A 373 7.07 0.46 -22.67
N ILE A 374 7.58 0.76 -21.46
CA ILE A 374 7.87 -0.24 -20.42
C ILE A 374 6.57 -0.91 -19.96
N ILE A 375 5.51 -0.14 -19.67
CA ILE A 375 4.21 -0.66 -19.24
C ILE A 375 3.59 -1.57 -20.31
N GLU A 376 3.65 -1.19 -21.58
CA GLU A 376 3.17 -2.00 -22.69
C GLU A 376 3.98 -3.29 -22.88
N ALA A 377 5.30 -3.23 -22.69
CA ALA A 377 6.15 -4.41 -22.72
C ALA A 377 5.85 -5.36 -21.55
N LEU A 378 5.60 -4.83 -20.35
CA LEU A 378 5.13 -5.61 -19.19
C LEU A 378 3.79 -6.30 -19.48
N LYS A 379 2.82 -5.56 -20.03
CA LYS A 379 1.51 -6.13 -20.45
C LYS A 379 1.69 -7.21 -21.52
N SER A 380 2.66 -7.05 -22.43
CA SER A 380 2.98 -8.04 -23.46
C SER A 380 3.58 -9.31 -22.87
N MET A 381 4.50 -9.18 -21.90
CA MET A 381 5.03 -10.34 -21.16
C MET A 381 3.95 -11.10 -20.40
N ARG A 382 3.00 -10.40 -19.77
CA ARG A 382 1.83 -11.03 -19.12
C ARG A 382 0.97 -11.84 -20.11
N ARG A 383 0.95 -11.43 -21.37
CA ARG A 383 0.30 -12.16 -22.49
C ARG A 383 1.25 -13.17 -23.15
N HIS A 384 2.31 -13.58 -22.47
CA HIS A 384 3.30 -14.57 -22.93
C HIS A 384 4.11 -14.15 -24.19
N LYS A 385 4.14 -12.86 -24.53
CA LYS A 385 4.94 -12.31 -25.64
C LYS A 385 6.27 -11.77 -25.12
N TYR A 386 7.25 -12.66 -24.92
CA TYR A 386 8.55 -12.35 -24.31
C TYR A 386 9.59 -11.73 -25.27
N ALA A 387 9.30 -11.66 -26.57
CA ALA A 387 10.19 -11.06 -27.56
C ALA A 387 10.12 -9.52 -27.61
N THR A 388 9.19 -8.91 -26.86
CA THR A 388 9.00 -7.46 -26.84
C THR A 388 10.20 -6.77 -26.21
N ARG A 389 10.85 -5.87 -26.96
CA ARG A 389 11.94 -5.03 -26.46
C ARG A 389 11.45 -3.61 -26.23
N VAL A 390 11.90 -3.02 -25.13
CA VAL A 390 11.72 -1.61 -24.85
C VAL A 390 12.90 -0.85 -25.43
N PRO A 391 12.70 0.19 -26.26
CA PRO A 391 13.82 0.99 -26.74
C PRO A 391 14.39 1.82 -25.58
N VAL A 392 15.72 1.80 -25.43
CA VAL A 392 16.44 2.63 -24.47
C VAL A 392 16.76 3.96 -25.17
N HIS A 393 16.05 5.02 -24.82
CA HIS A 393 16.19 6.32 -25.49
C HIS A 393 17.33 7.18 -24.89
N ILE A 394 17.50 7.17 -23.57
CA ILE A 394 18.48 7.97 -22.82
C ILE A 394 19.06 7.08 -21.70
N LEU A 395 20.32 7.28 -21.29
CA LEU A 395 20.93 6.60 -20.13
C LEU A 395 20.57 7.30 -18.81
N ASP A 396 19.28 7.53 -18.62
CA ASP A 396 18.70 8.04 -17.37
C ASP A 396 18.08 6.90 -16.56
N GLU A 397 17.45 7.20 -15.42
CA GLU A 397 16.83 6.20 -14.54
C GLU A 397 15.78 5.36 -15.30
N VAL A 398 15.03 5.97 -16.21
CA VAL A 398 14.01 5.27 -17.02
C VAL A 398 14.67 4.37 -18.06
N GLY A 399 15.76 4.83 -18.67
CA GLY A 399 16.62 4.05 -19.54
C GLY A 399 17.24 2.84 -18.85
N TYR A 400 17.70 2.99 -17.60
CA TYR A 400 18.17 1.88 -16.79
C TYR A 400 17.05 0.88 -16.53
N ILE A 401 15.83 1.32 -16.18
CA ILE A 401 14.68 0.43 -16.01
C ILE A 401 14.39 -0.32 -17.31
N ALA A 402 14.38 0.35 -18.46
CA ALA A 402 14.21 -0.28 -19.77
C ALA A 402 15.33 -1.29 -20.08
N HIS A 403 16.57 -0.97 -19.73
CA HIS A 403 17.72 -1.87 -19.90
C HIS A 403 17.58 -3.14 -19.04
N TYR A 404 17.27 -2.99 -17.75
CA TYR A 404 17.07 -4.11 -16.83
C TYR A 404 15.85 -4.95 -17.25
N PHE A 405 14.77 -4.31 -17.69
CA PHE A 405 13.62 -4.99 -18.25
C PHE A 405 14.01 -5.85 -19.46
N ASN A 406 14.76 -5.30 -20.42
CA ASN A 406 15.23 -6.04 -21.59
C ASN A 406 16.18 -7.19 -21.22
N ARG A 407 17.00 -7.03 -20.18
CA ARG A 407 17.86 -8.10 -19.65
C ARG A 407 17.02 -9.22 -19.03
N MET A 408 16.03 -8.87 -18.22
CA MET A 408 15.10 -9.82 -17.62
C MET A 408 14.31 -10.58 -18.69
N ALA A 409 13.73 -9.89 -19.67
CA ALA A 409 12.99 -10.51 -20.78
C ALA A 409 13.86 -11.50 -21.56
N ARG A 410 15.13 -11.15 -21.85
CA ARG A 410 16.10 -12.07 -22.47
C ARG A 410 16.39 -13.29 -21.60
N SER A 411 16.57 -13.09 -20.30
CA SER A 411 16.83 -14.18 -19.35
C SER A 411 15.65 -15.17 -19.32
N ILE A 412 14.42 -14.67 -19.20
CA ILE A 412 13.20 -15.48 -19.20
C ILE A 412 13.07 -16.25 -20.53
N GLN A 413 13.32 -15.59 -21.66
CA GLN A 413 13.25 -16.25 -22.96
C GLN A 413 14.32 -17.34 -23.10
N ALA A 414 15.53 -17.13 -22.58
CA ALA A 414 16.59 -18.13 -22.57
C ALA A 414 16.22 -19.32 -21.67
N SER A 415 15.68 -19.08 -20.47
CA SER A 415 15.22 -20.14 -19.57
C SER A 415 14.09 -20.96 -20.18
N ARG A 416 13.10 -20.33 -20.83
CA ARG A 416 12.03 -21.05 -21.54
C ARG A 416 12.58 -21.93 -22.68
N ARG A 417 13.55 -21.43 -23.45
CA ARG A 417 14.21 -22.23 -24.49
C ARG A 417 14.97 -23.42 -23.92
N ARG A 418 15.61 -23.27 -22.76
CA ARG A 418 16.26 -24.39 -22.05
C ARG A 418 15.24 -25.41 -21.56
N LEU A 419 14.14 -24.96 -20.96
CA LEU A 419 13.06 -25.83 -20.51
C LEU A 419 12.43 -26.60 -21.67
N ALA A 420 12.21 -25.95 -22.81
CA ALA A 420 11.71 -26.64 -24.01
C ALA A 420 12.68 -27.76 -24.45
N ARG A 421 13.98 -27.46 -24.60
CA ARG A 421 14.99 -28.48 -24.94
C ARG A 421 15.07 -29.60 -23.91
N TYR A 422 14.92 -29.27 -22.63
CA TYR A 422 14.93 -30.27 -21.57
C TYR A 422 13.71 -31.17 -21.67
N SER A 423 12.52 -30.60 -21.90
CA SER A 423 11.28 -31.33 -22.17
C SER A 423 11.43 -32.28 -23.35
N ASP A 424 11.95 -31.79 -24.48
CA ASP A 424 12.21 -32.61 -25.67
C ASP A 424 13.17 -33.77 -25.35
N SER A 425 14.25 -33.50 -24.61
CA SER A 425 15.21 -34.55 -24.19
C SER A 425 14.60 -35.55 -23.20
N LEU A 426 13.65 -35.10 -22.37
CA LEU A 426 12.98 -35.94 -21.39
C LEU A 426 12.00 -36.86 -22.09
N GLU A 427 11.24 -36.37 -23.08
CA GLU A 427 10.37 -37.18 -23.92
C GLU A 427 11.16 -38.26 -24.66
N GLU A 428 12.34 -37.91 -25.20
CA GLU A 428 13.23 -38.88 -25.86
C GLU A 428 13.71 -39.96 -24.89
N LYS A 429 14.17 -39.58 -23.69
CA LYS A 429 14.59 -40.53 -22.64
C LYS A 429 13.44 -41.39 -22.12
N ILE A 430 12.25 -40.81 -21.96
CA ILE A 430 11.04 -41.57 -21.59
C ILE A 430 10.83 -42.64 -22.64
N LYS A 431 10.78 -42.28 -23.93
CA LYS A 431 10.57 -43.23 -25.02
C LYS A 431 11.62 -44.35 -25.05
N GLU A 432 12.89 -44.03 -24.81
CA GLU A 432 13.97 -45.01 -24.72
C GLU A 432 13.75 -45.97 -23.54
N ARG A 433 13.45 -45.43 -22.34
CA ARG A 433 13.16 -46.24 -21.15
C ARG A 433 11.87 -47.05 -21.27
N THR A 434 10.83 -46.56 -21.93
CA THR A 434 9.62 -47.35 -22.18
C THR A 434 9.96 -48.56 -23.05
N LYS A 435 10.80 -48.38 -24.06
CA LYS A 435 11.24 -49.48 -24.94
C LYS A 435 12.09 -50.51 -24.20
N GLU A 436 13.01 -50.07 -23.35
CA GLU A 436 13.77 -50.97 -22.46
C GLU A 436 12.85 -51.71 -21.49
N LEU A 437 11.88 -51.00 -20.89
CA LEU A 437 10.92 -51.59 -19.98
C LEU A 437 10.08 -52.65 -20.68
N GLU A 438 9.57 -52.39 -21.89
CA GLU A 438 8.85 -53.36 -22.71
C GLU A 438 9.68 -54.60 -23.03
N ALA A 439 10.97 -54.43 -23.36
CA ALA A 439 11.89 -55.55 -23.57
C ALA A 439 12.08 -56.38 -22.29
N THR A 440 12.27 -55.71 -21.15
CA THR A 440 12.41 -56.35 -19.84
C THR A 440 11.11 -57.05 -19.42
N LEU A 441 9.96 -56.49 -19.76
CA LEU A 441 8.64 -57.07 -19.49
C LEU A 441 8.39 -58.32 -20.36
N ALA A 442 8.87 -58.32 -21.60
CA ALA A 442 8.85 -59.51 -22.46
C ALA A 442 9.75 -60.62 -21.90
N GLU A 443 10.96 -60.27 -21.43
CA GLU A 443 11.87 -61.20 -20.77
C GLU A 443 11.29 -61.74 -19.45
N TYR A 444 10.68 -60.88 -18.63
CA TYR A 444 9.97 -61.29 -17.41
C TYR A 444 8.77 -62.19 -17.70
N LYS A 445 8.01 -61.93 -18.78
CA LYS A 445 6.91 -62.82 -19.20
C LYS A 445 7.42 -64.20 -19.62
N ALA A 446 8.49 -64.27 -20.40
CA ALA A 446 9.14 -65.52 -20.76
C ALA A 446 9.67 -66.27 -19.53
N LEU A 447 10.25 -65.54 -18.56
CA LEU A 447 10.69 -66.06 -17.26
C LEU A 447 9.51 -66.54 -16.41
N HIS A 448 8.35 -65.88 -16.49
CA HIS A 448 7.15 -66.24 -15.76
C HIS A 448 6.50 -67.51 -16.32
N GLU A 449 6.53 -67.70 -17.63
CA GLU A 449 6.12 -68.95 -18.28
C GLU A 449 7.02 -70.12 -17.87
N THR A 450 8.35 -69.92 -17.86
CA THR A 450 9.29 -70.93 -17.34
C THR A 450 9.13 -71.17 -15.83
N LYS A 451 8.82 -70.14 -15.05
CA LYS A 451 8.52 -70.27 -13.62
C LYS A 451 7.22 -71.04 -13.38
N GLN A 452 6.19 -70.89 -14.21
CA GLN A 452 4.95 -71.66 -14.13
C GLN A 452 5.16 -73.14 -14.48
N GLU A 453 6.04 -73.44 -15.44
CA GLU A 453 6.47 -74.82 -15.73
C GLU A 453 7.28 -75.42 -14.57
N LEU A 454 8.17 -74.64 -13.96
CA LEU A 454 8.91 -75.05 -12.76
C LEU A 454 8.01 -75.18 -11.52
N GLN A 455 6.96 -74.36 -11.38
CA GLN A 455 5.97 -74.46 -10.30
C GLN A 455 5.13 -75.73 -10.40
N LYS A 456 4.80 -76.20 -11.61
CA LYS A 456 4.19 -77.53 -11.84
C LYS A 456 5.11 -78.67 -11.43
N TYR A 457 6.43 -78.50 -11.59
CA TYR A 457 7.44 -79.45 -11.10
C TYR A 457 7.64 -79.35 -9.57
N ALA A 458 7.55 -78.14 -9.01
CA ALA A 458 7.67 -77.90 -7.57
C ALA A 458 6.48 -78.44 -6.77
N THR A 459 5.26 -78.42 -7.33
CA THR A 459 4.07 -79.00 -6.67
C THR A 459 4.14 -80.53 -6.52
N ASP A 460 4.94 -81.21 -7.35
CA ASP A 460 5.20 -82.66 -7.24
C ASP A 460 6.30 -82.96 -6.19
N LEU A 461 7.20 -82.00 -5.96
CA LEU A 461 8.28 -82.06 -4.96
C LEU A 461 7.82 -81.62 -3.55
N GLU A 462 6.90 -80.67 -3.45
CA GLU A 462 6.31 -80.17 -2.19
C GLU A 462 5.48 -81.24 -1.45
N LYS A 463 5.09 -82.33 -2.13
CA LYS A 463 4.43 -83.48 -1.49
C LYS A 463 5.40 -84.42 -0.74
N ARG A 464 6.72 -84.18 -0.83
CA ARG A 464 7.78 -85.02 -0.24
C ARG A 464 8.60 -84.36 0.87
N ILE A 465 8.36 -83.08 1.18
CA ILE A 465 9.16 -82.34 2.17
C ILE A 465 8.18 -81.60 3.10
N ASN A 466 7.70 -82.31 4.12
CA ASN A 466 7.17 -81.68 5.33
C ASN A 466 8.31 -81.74 6.37
N GLU A 467 8.44 -80.67 7.17
CA GLU A 467 9.15 -80.60 8.46
C GLU A 467 10.70 -80.54 8.47
N GLN A 468 11.23 -79.31 8.51
CA GLN A 468 12.51 -78.79 9.06
C GLN A 468 12.79 -77.46 8.30
N ASP A 469 12.82 -76.25 8.85
CA ASP A 469 13.21 -75.77 10.17
C ASP A 469 12.38 -74.54 10.60
N LEU A 470 12.18 -74.48 11.91
CA LEU A 470 11.59 -73.42 12.69
C LEU A 470 12.53 -72.20 12.80
N ASP A 471 11.89 -71.03 12.88
CA ASP A 471 12.15 -70.04 13.93
C ASP A 471 13.62 -69.66 14.20
N GLU A 472 14.12 -68.65 13.48
CA GLU A 472 15.15 -67.78 14.06
C GLU A 472 14.44 -66.63 14.80
N GLY A 473 14.14 -66.89 16.08
CA GLY A 473 13.88 -65.86 17.06
C GLY A 473 15.02 -64.85 17.06
N ARG A 474 14.78 -63.68 16.46
CA ARG A 474 15.72 -62.57 16.54
C ARG A 474 15.49 -61.87 17.87
N GLU A 475 16.50 -61.88 18.73
CA GLU A 475 16.49 -61.18 20.01
C GLU A 475 16.08 -59.73 19.81
N THR A 476 15.04 -59.32 20.54
CA THR A 476 14.67 -57.91 20.65
C THR A 476 15.79 -57.18 21.39
N LYS A 477 16.36 -56.15 20.77
CA LYS A 477 17.44 -55.35 21.34
C LYS A 477 16.86 -54.06 21.92
N GLU A 478 17.26 -53.74 23.15
CA GLU A 478 16.80 -52.56 23.88
C GLU A 478 17.97 -51.62 24.21
N LEU A 479 17.79 -50.32 23.96
CA LEU A 479 18.70 -49.24 24.34
C LEU A 479 18.00 -48.29 25.32
N HIS A 480 18.63 -48.05 26.46
CA HIS A 480 18.12 -47.15 27.50
C HIS A 480 18.62 -45.72 27.27
N LEU A 481 17.70 -44.77 27.12
CA LEU A 481 17.98 -43.34 26.91
C LEU A 481 17.66 -42.53 28.20
N PRO A 482 18.22 -41.31 28.35
CA PRO A 482 17.91 -40.44 29.48
C PRO A 482 16.41 -40.08 29.55
N GLY A 483 15.84 -40.06 30.77
CA GLY A 483 14.45 -39.67 31.01
C GLY A 483 13.41 -40.78 30.78
N GLU A 484 13.72 -42.03 31.18
CA GLU A 484 12.84 -43.22 31.08
C GLU A 484 12.42 -43.63 29.65
N ARG A 485 13.07 -43.07 28.61
CA ARG A 485 12.78 -43.42 27.22
C ARG A 485 13.60 -44.65 26.80
N ARG A 486 12.96 -45.60 26.11
CA ARG A 486 13.60 -46.81 25.55
C ARG A 486 13.49 -46.81 24.03
N LEU A 487 14.51 -47.35 23.37
CA LEU A 487 14.50 -47.61 21.93
C LEU A 487 14.63 -49.11 21.70
N VAL A 488 13.58 -49.70 21.13
CA VAL A 488 13.45 -51.14 20.90
C VAL A 488 13.47 -51.44 19.40
N TYR A 489 14.23 -52.47 19.00
CA TYR A 489 14.32 -52.89 17.60
C TYR A 489 14.77 -54.36 17.45
N SER A 490 14.44 -54.98 16.32
CA SER A 490 14.81 -56.36 15.93
C SER A 490 15.19 -56.49 14.44
N SER A 491 14.98 -55.43 13.65
CA SER A 491 15.21 -55.39 12.21
C SER A 491 16.67 -55.06 11.87
N ARG A 492 17.19 -55.72 10.83
CA ARG A 492 18.53 -55.41 10.28
C ARG A 492 18.63 -53.97 9.78
N ALA A 493 17.52 -53.41 9.29
CA ALA A 493 17.48 -52.04 8.80
C ALA A 493 17.73 -51.04 9.95
N MET A 494 17.11 -51.27 11.11
CA MET A 494 17.33 -50.44 12.28
C MET A 494 18.70 -50.70 12.92
N GLU A 495 19.16 -51.94 12.92
CA GLU A 495 20.51 -52.28 13.40
C GLU A 495 21.60 -51.50 12.64
N ALA A 496 21.50 -51.42 11.31
CA ALA A 496 22.41 -50.62 10.49
C ALA A 496 22.37 -49.11 10.84
N VAL A 497 21.19 -48.58 11.20
CA VAL A 497 21.05 -47.19 11.68
C VAL A 497 21.76 -47.00 13.01
N ILE A 498 21.59 -47.92 13.96
CA ILE A 498 22.23 -47.85 15.29
C ILE A 498 23.75 -47.97 15.18
N ASP A 499 24.27 -48.85 14.34
CA ASP A 499 25.71 -48.96 14.11
C ASP A 499 26.27 -47.69 13.47
N ARG A 500 25.51 -47.08 12.55
CA ARG A 500 25.88 -45.78 11.98
C ARG A 500 25.87 -44.67 13.03
N VAL A 501 24.88 -44.67 13.94
CA VAL A 501 24.82 -43.74 15.07
C VAL A 501 26.03 -43.90 15.97
N ARG A 502 26.44 -45.13 16.33
CA ARG A 502 27.64 -45.38 17.15
C ARG A 502 28.91 -44.83 16.50
N GLN A 503 29.06 -45.00 15.18
CA GLN A 503 30.20 -44.45 14.42
C GLN A 503 30.21 -42.92 14.37
N ILE A 504 29.04 -42.29 14.29
CA ILE A 504 28.88 -40.84 14.21
C ILE A 504 28.94 -40.19 15.60
N ALA A 505 28.56 -40.89 16.66
CA ALA A 505 28.47 -40.32 18.01
C ALA A 505 29.81 -39.77 18.53
N VAL A 506 30.95 -40.34 18.13
CA VAL A 506 32.29 -39.85 18.52
C VAL A 506 32.76 -38.61 17.73
N ARG A 507 32.02 -38.21 16.69
CA ARG A 507 32.34 -37.09 15.80
C ARG A 507 31.70 -35.78 16.27
N GLN A 508 32.31 -34.65 15.90
CA GLN A 508 31.86 -33.30 16.32
C GLN A 508 31.17 -32.53 15.19
N GLU A 509 31.20 -33.06 13.98
CA GLU A 509 30.56 -32.51 12.79
C GLU A 509 29.03 -32.52 12.91
N PRO A 510 28.35 -31.58 12.23
CA PRO A 510 26.90 -31.56 12.16
C PRO A 510 26.30 -32.87 11.63
N VAL A 511 25.23 -33.33 12.26
CA VAL A 511 24.50 -34.54 11.86
C VAL A 511 23.12 -34.17 11.35
N LEU A 512 22.72 -34.67 10.19
CA LEU A 512 21.38 -34.54 9.63
C LEU A 512 20.65 -35.90 9.69
N ILE A 513 19.53 -35.94 10.40
CA ILE A 513 18.66 -37.10 10.52
C ILE A 513 17.46 -36.91 9.57
N THR A 514 17.36 -37.78 8.58
CA THR A 514 16.26 -37.77 7.59
C THR A 514 15.32 -38.95 7.84
N GLY A 515 14.03 -38.75 7.65
CA GLY A 515 13.04 -39.81 7.80
C GLY A 515 11.63 -39.26 7.96
N GLU A 516 10.63 -40.08 7.66
CA GLU A 516 9.22 -39.70 7.73
C GLU A 516 8.80 -39.26 9.15
N THR A 517 7.70 -38.54 9.23
CA THR A 517 7.10 -38.14 10.52
C THR A 517 6.73 -39.38 11.32
N GLY A 518 7.01 -39.36 12.63
CA GLY A 518 6.70 -40.48 13.53
C GLY A 518 7.70 -41.65 13.52
N THR A 519 8.86 -41.54 12.87
CA THR A 519 9.89 -42.61 12.83
C THR A 519 10.80 -42.68 14.07
N GLY A 520 10.78 -41.67 14.95
CA GLY A 520 11.62 -41.61 16.16
C GLY A 520 12.91 -40.79 16.00
N LYS A 521 12.92 -39.73 15.17
CA LYS A 521 14.10 -38.86 14.94
C LYS A 521 14.68 -38.26 16.23
N GLU A 522 13.82 -37.86 17.17
CA GLU A 522 14.25 -37.33 18.48
C GLU A 522 14.97 -38.38 19.33
N LEU A 523 14.54 -39.66 19.29
CA LEU A 523 15.21 -40.75 20.00
C LEU A 523 16.62 -40.99 19.45
N ILE A 524 16.78 -40.92 18.13
CA ILE A 524 18.10 -41.03 17.50
C ILE A 524 18.99 -39.83 17.81
N ALA A 525 18.44 -38.61 17.83
CA ALA A 525 19.18 -37.42 18.25
C ALA A 525 19.65 -37.53 19.71
N SER A 526 18.79 -38.03 20.61
CA SER A 526 19.12 -38.29 22.00
C SER A 526 20.20 -39.38 22.13
N LEU A 527 20.12 -40.45 21.35
CA LEU A 527 21.14 -41.51 21.33
C LEU A 527 22.52 -40.99 20.88
N ILE A 528 22.56 -40.14 19.85
CA ILE A 528 23.80 -39.49 19.39
C ILE A 528 24.41 -38.63 20.50
N HIS A 529 23.56 -37.92 21.24
CA HIS A 529 24.00 -37.11 22.37
C HIS A 529 24.53 -38.00 23.52
N GLN A 530 23.78 -39.02 23.93
CA GLN A 530 24.19 -39.94 25.00
C GLN A 530 25.54 -40.61 24.69
N LEU A 531 25.74 -41.09 23.46
CA LEU A 531 26.99 -41.75 23.09
C LEU A 531 28.18 -40.80 22.87
N GLY A 532 27.95 -39.49 22.80
CA GLY A 532 28.99 -38.50 22.48
C GLY A 532 29.27 -37.43 23.54
N ARG A 533 28.25 -37.01 24.30
CA ARG A 533 28.28 -35.92 25.28
C ARG A 533 27.28 -36.18 26.44
N GLU A 534 27.27 -37.40 26.99
CA GLU A 534 26.27 -37.86 27.98
C GLU A 534 26.04 -36.91 29.16
N THR A 535 27.10 -36.29 29.68
CA THR A 535 27.05 -35.45 30.89
C THR A 535 26.71 -33.98 30.61
N GLU A 536 26.56 -33.59 29.35
CA GLU A 536 26.39 -32.20 28.91
C GLU A 536 24.91 -31.91 28.57
N PRO A 537 24.48 -30.65 28.42
CA PRO A 537 23.06 -30.37 28.15
C PRO A 537 22.62 -30.85 26.76
N PHE A 538 21.47 -31.50 26.68
CA PHE A 538 20.74 -31.74 25.43
C PHE A 538 19.60 -30.73 25.30
N VAL A 539 19.69 -29.83 24.33
CA VAL A 539 18.71 -28.76 24.12
C VAL A 539 17.93 -29.02 22.83
N PRO A 540 16.70 -29.57 22.91
CA PRO A 540 15.84 -29.77 21.76
C PRO A 540 15.09 -28.49 21.40
N VAL A 541 15.01 -28.20 20.11
CA VAL A 541 14.33 -27.04 19.52
C VAL A 541 13.43 -27.55 18.40
N ASN A 542 12.11 -27.48 18.59
CA ASN A 542 11.17 -27.76 17.52
C ASN A 542 10.97 -26.50 16.66
N CYS A 543 11.48 -26.55 15.42
CA CYS A 543 11.45 -25.43 14.49
C CYS A 543 10.03 -25.01 14.08
N ALA A 544 9.09 -25.96 13.99
CA ALA A 544 7.71 -25.72 13.59
C ALA A 544 6.87 -25.09 14.71
N ALA A 545 7.26 -25.31 15.98
CA ALA A 545 6.53 -24.80 17.13
C ALA A 545 6.84 -23.32 17.43
N ILE A 546 7.90 -22.75 16.85
CA ILE A 546 8.32 -21.38 17.14
C ILE A 546 7.71 -20.41 16.11
N PRO A 547 6.91 -19.42 16.55
CA PRO A 547 6.42 -18.38 15.66
C PRO A 547 7.56 -17.62 14.98
N ALA A 548 7.41 -17.27 13.70
CA ALA A 548 8.45 -16.59 12.92
C ALA A 548 8.97 -15.29 13.58
N SER A 549 8.12 -14.55 14.30
CA SER A 549 8.50 -13.33 15.03
C SER A 549 9.36 -13.58 16.27
N LEU A 550 9.30 -14.77 16.87
CA LEU A 550 10.03 -15.14 18.07
C LEU A 550 11.25 -16.01 17.79
N TRP A 551 11.38 -16.52 16.56
CA TRP A 551 12.46 -17.41 16.12
C TRP A 551 13.85 -16.90 16.50
N GLU A 552 14.16 -15.65 16.18
CA GLU A 552 15.48 -15.10 16.46
C GLU A 552 15.75 -15.01 17.97
N SER A 553 14.75 -14.61 18.75
CA SER A 553 14.85 -14.45 20.20
C SER A 553 15.02 -15.80 20.91
N GLN A 554 14.27 -16.82 20.46
CA GLN A 554 14.33 -18.17 21.04
C GLN A 554 15.69 -18.84 20.81
N ILE A 555 16.29 -18.66 19.62
CA ILE A 555 17.55 -19.33 19.27
C ILE A 555 18.78 -18.56 19.76
N PHE A 556 18.83 -17.26 19.49
CA PHE A 556 20.03 -16.44 19.73
C PHE A 556 19.97 -15.66 21.06
N GLY A 557 18.83 -15.63 21.74
CA GLY A 557 18.63 -14.85 22.94
C GLY A 557 18.47 -13.35 22.66
N HIS A 558 18.13 -12.59 23.69
CA HIS A 558 18.03 -11.13 23.63
C HIS A 558 18.50 -10.48 24.92
N SER A 559 18.97 -9.24 24.81
CA SER A 559 19.23 -8.38 25.96
C SER A 559 17.99 -7.57 26.34
N ARG A 560 17.86 -7.21 27.61
CA ARG A 560 16.80 -6.34 28.13
C ARG A 560 16.75 -5.04 27.30
N GLY A 561 15.56 -4.69 26.84
CA GLY A 561 15.33 -3.50 26.01
C GLY A 561 15.63 -3.67 24.52
N ALA A 562 15.92 -4.90 24.04
CA ALA A 562 16.11 -5.18 22.61
C ALA A 562 14.85 -4.93 21.75
N PHE A 563 13.67 -5.12 22.33
CA PHE A 563 12.36 -4.80 21.75
C PHE A 563 11.37 -4.45 22.87
N THR A 564 10.18 -3.94 22.55
CA THR A 564 9.20 -3.40 23.52
C THR A 564 8.82 -4.37 24.65
N ASP A 565 8.83 -5.67 24.40
CA ASP A 565 8.49 -6.70 25.39
C ASP A 565 9.71 -7.38 26.06
N ALA A 566 10.94 -6.97 25.72
CA ALA A 566 12.18 -7.53 26.28
C ALA A 566 12.44 -6.99 27.71
N LYS A 567 11.67 -7.47 28.68
CA LYS A 567 11.73 -7.01 30.09
C LYS A 567 12.95 -7.53 30.85
N SER A 568 13.51 -8.66 30.45
CA SER A 568 14.69 -9.31 31.03
C SER A 568 15.63 -9.79 29.93
N ASP A 569 16.87 -10.14 30.29
CA ASP A 569 17.75 -10.88 29.38
C ASP A 569 17.21 -12.31 29.20
N PHE A 570 17.35 -12.85 27.99
CA PHE A 570 17.02 -14.24 27.68
C PHE A 570 18.22 -14.87 26.96
N PRO A 571 18.79 -15.98 27.47
CA PRO A 571 20.03 -16.54 26.95
C PRO A 571 19.88 -17.18 25.56
N GLY A 572 18.72 -17.77 25.26
CA GLY A 572 18.43 -18.47 24.01
C GLY A 572 19.01 -19.88 23.95
N ALA A 573 18.48 -20.69 23.02
CA ALA A 573 18.81 -22.11 22.91
C ALA A 573 20.30 -22.38 22.62
N ILE A 574 20.98 -21.51 21.87
CA ILE A 574 22.42 -21.66 21.62
C ILE A 574 23.23 -21.55 22.91
N ALA A 575 22.86 -20.61 23.79
CA ALA A 575 23.56 -20.42 25.06
C ALA A 575 23.30 -21.58 26.02
N GLU A 576 22.07 -22.08 26.06
CA GLU A 576 21.66 -23.22 26.89
C GLU A 576 22.38 -24.51 26.49
N ALA A 577 22.68 -24.66 25.19
CA ALA A 577 23.39 -25.83 24.66
C ALA A 577 24.91 -25.75 24.80
N ALA A 578 25.45 -24.80 25.56
CA ALA A 578 26.89 -24.63 25.71
C ALA A 578 27.56 -25.92 26.20
N ASN A 579 28.61 -26.34 25.51
CA ASN A 579 29.33 -27.61 25.68
C ASN A 579 28.50 -28.89 25.49
N GLY A 580 27.20 -28.79 25.25
CA GLY A 580 26.30 -29.91 24.98
C GLY A 580 25.91 -30.09 23.51
N THR A 581 24.68 -30.52 23.29
CA THR A 581 24.11 -30.77 21.95
C THR A 581 22.88 -29.89 21.75
N LEU A 582 22.86 -29.13 20.66
CA LEU A 582 21.70 -28.39 20.18
C LEU A 582 21.03 -29.21 19.07
N PHE A 583 19.81 -29.67 19.33
CA PHE A 583 19.01 -30.46 18.40
C PHE A 583 17.90 -29.61 17.79
N PHE A 584 17.89 -29.47 16.47
CA PHE A 584 16.82 -28.82 15.73
C PHE A 584 15.93 -29.87 15.08
N ASP A 585 14.72 -30.04 15.59
CA ASP A 585 13.70 -30.84 14.93
C ASP A 585 12.97 -30.00 13.88
N GLU A 586 12.66 -30.62 12.75
CA GLU A 586 11.99 -30.01 11.59
C GLU A 586 12.71 -28.78 11.01
N ILE A 587 14.03 -28.86 10.78
CA ILE A 587 14.81 -27.72 10.24
C ILE A 587 14.29 -27.18 8.88
N GLY A 588 13.52 -27.98 8.14
CA GLY A 588 12.83 -27.52 6.93
C GLY A 588 11.80 -26.41 7.18
N GLU A 589 11.31 -26.22 8.40
CA GLU A 589 10.37 -25.14 8.76
C GLU A 589 11.10 -23.85 9.19
N MET A 590 12.43 -23.81 9.15
CA MET A 590 13.19 -22.64 9.55
C MET A 590 12.96 -21.47 8.56
N PRO A 591 12.54 -20.28 9.04
CA PRO A 591 12.33 -19.13 8.17
C PRO A 591 13.59 -18.76 7.38
N LEU A 592 13.43 -18.46 6.09
CA LEU A 592 14.53 -18.16 5.17
C LEU A 592 15.44 -17.02 5.66
N GLU A 593 14.89 -16.05 6.39
CA GLU A 593 15.60 -14.91 6.97
C GLU A 593 16.53 -15.29 8.13
N ILE A 594 16.27 -16.42 8.81
CA ILE A 594 17.07 -16.93 9.93
C ILE A 594 18.22 -17.82 9.45
N GLN A 595 18.04 -18.49 8.32
CA GLN A 595 19.02 -19.42 7.75
C GLN A 595 20.44 -18.82 7.61
N PRO A 596 20.66 -17.56 7.19
CA PRO A 596 21.99 -16.95 7.15
C PRO A 596 22.65 -16.80 8.53
N LYS A 597 21.87 -16.55 9.59
CA LYS A 597 22.40 -16.40 10.95
C LYS A 597 22.80 -17.75 11.53
N ILE A 598 22.01 -18.78 11.26
CA ILE A 598 22.36 -20.17 11.62
C ILE A 598 23.59 -20.64 10.85
N LEU A 599 23.67 -20.34 9.55
CA LEU A 599 24.86 -20.62 8.74
C LEU A 599 26.11 -19.99 9.36
N ARG A 600 26.03 -18.71 9.75
CA ARG A 600 27.13 -18.00 10.41
C ARG A 600 27.51 -18.65 11.74
N PHE A 601 26.53 -19.07 12.53
CA PHE A 601 26.79 -19.78 13.78
C PHE A 601 27.47 -21.14 13.57
N ILE A 602 27.04 -21.94 12.58
CA ILE A 602 27.67 -23.22 12.23
C ILE A 602 29.15 -23.02 11.86
N GLN A 603 29.44 -21.97 11.09
CA GLN A 603 30.78 -21.69 10.58
C GLN A 603 31.71 -21.06 11.63
N GLU A 604 31.25 -20.02 12.33
CA GLU A 604 32.09 -19.21 13.21
C GLU A 604 32.06 -19.66 14.67
N ARG A 605 31.08 -20.49 15.06
CA ARG A 605 30.79 -20.83 16.48
C ARG A 605 30.57 -19.60 17.36
N LYS A 606 30.11 -18.53 16.73
CA LYS A 606 29.77 -17.25 17.36
C LYS A 606 28.37 -16.85 16.98
N TYR A 607 27.67 -16.23 17.92
CA TYR A 607 26.35 -15.68 17.70
C TYR A 607 26.21 -14.34 18.43
N LYS A 608 25.18 -13.58 18.08
CA LYS A 608 24.92 -12.27 18.65
C LYS A 608 23.48 -12.22 19.17
N PRO A 609 23.27 -12.10 20.49
CA PRO A 609 21.94 -11.88 21.03
C PRO A 609 21.31 -10.59 20.49
N ILE A 610 20.00 -10.57 20.35
CA ILE A 610 19.27 -9.39 19.85
C ILE A 610 19.50 -8.24 20.82
N GLY A 611 19.86 -7.07 20.29
CA GLY A 611 20.16 -5.87 21.07
C GLY A 611 21.55 -5.85 21.73
N SER A 612 22.29 -6.97 21.74
CA SER A 612 23.69 -7.00 22.18
C SER A 612 24.60 -6.30 21.16
N ARG A 613 25.69 -5.68 21.62
CA ARG A 613 26.75 -5.16 20.74
C ARG A 613 27.89 -6.15 20.54
N SER A 614 28.05 -7.11 21.45
CA SER A 614 29.13 -8.11 21.42
C SER A 614 28.63 -9.46 20.91
N GLU A 615 29.46 -10.12 20.10
CA GLU A 615 29.31 -11.54 19.76
C GLU A 615 29.75 -12.41 20.93
N LYS A 616 29.09 -13.54 21.12
CA LYS A 616 29.40 -14.58 22.10
C LYS A 616 29.86 -15.83 21.36
N ALA A 617 30.98 -16.41 21.77
CA ALA A 617 31.44 -17.69 21.27
C ALA A 617 30.84 -18.82 22.13
N VAL A 618 30.26 -19.83 21.48
CA VAL A 618 29.74 -21.03 22.15
C VAL A 618 30.08 -22.25 21.30
N ASN A 619 30.59 -23.29 21.96
CA ASN A 619 30.84 -24.58 21.35
C ASN A 619 29.72 -25.55 21.75
N CYS A 620 28.91 -25.99 20.78
CA CYS A 620 27.93 -27.05 20.98
C CYS A 620 27.93 -27.99 19.76
N ARG A 621 27.56 -29.25 19.97
CA ARG A 621 27.31 -30.18 18.86
C ARG A 621 25.97 -29.85 18.21
N LEU A 622 25.90 -29.94 16.88
CA LEU A 622 24.67 -29.64 16.14
C LEU A 622 24.08 -30.91 15.55
N VAL A 623 22.82 -31.17 15.85
CA VAL A 623 22.03 -32.26 15.28
C VAL A 623 20.77 -31.66 14.68
N PHE A 624 20.46 -32.05 13.46
CA PHE A 624 19.34 -31.53 12.68
C PHE A 624 18.43 -32.70 12.29
N ALA A 625 17.11 -32.52 12.30
CA ALA A 625 16.16 -33.51 11.84
C ALA A 625 15.14 -32.89 10.88
N THR A 626 14.67 -33.66 9.90
CA THR A 626 13.62 -33.23 8.98
C THR A 626 12.93 -34.43 8.31
N HIS A 627 11.65 -34.25 7.98
CA HIS A 627 10.90 -35.17 7.12
C HIS A 627 10.84 -34.71 5.66
N ARG A 628 11.19 -33.45 5.37
CA ARG A 628 11.17 -32.87 4.02
C ARG A 628 12.47 -33.12 3.27
N ASN A 629 12.39 -33.17 1.94
CA ASN A 629 13.56 -33.26 1.09
C ASN A 629 14.25 -31.89 0.96
N LEU A 630 15.27 -31.63 1.78
CA LEU A 630 15.99 -30.34 1.77
C LEU A 630 16.63 -30.03 0.41
N ARG A 631 17.01 -31.04 -0.39
CA ARG A 631 17.61 -30.81 -1.71
C ARG A 631 16.57 -30.27 -2.70
N GLU A 632 15.34 -30.76 -2.65
CA GLU A 632 14.22 -30.21 -3.43
C GLU A 632 13.89 -28.79 -2.96
N MET A 633 13.85 -28.54 -1.64
CA MET A 633 13.63 -27.19 -1.10
C MET A 633 14.71 -26.19 -1.52
N VAL A 634 15.96 -26.64 -1.73
CA VAL A 634 17.02 -25.82 -2.30
C VAL A 634 16.72 -25.47 -3.77
N THR A 635 16.23 -26.42 -4.56
CA THR A 635 15.86 -26.15 -5.95
C THR A 635 14.64 -25.23 -6.09
N GLU A 636 13.73 -25.26 -5.12
CA GLU A 636 12.53 -24.42 -5.06
C GLU A 636 12.80 -23.03 -4.48
N GLY A 637 13.92 -22.85 -3.77
CA GLY A 637 14.34 -21.57 -3.18
C GLY A 637 13.89 -21.34 -1.73
N ASP A 638 13.27 -22.35 -1.10
CA ASP A 638 12.78 -22.30 0.28
C ASP A 638 13.85 -22.66 1.32
N PHE A 639 14.96 -23.25 0.88
CA PHE A 639 16.12 -23.52 1.71
C PHE A 639 17.41 -23.08 1.01
N ARG A 640 18.33 -22.46 1.74
CA ARG A 640 19.57 -21.97 1.14
C ARG A 640 20.54 -23.12 0.87
N GLU A 641 21.11 -23.11 -0.34
CA GLU A 641 22.11 -24.09 -0.78
C GLU A 641 23.35 -24.10 0.14
N ASP A 642 23.83 -22.93 0.55
CA ASP A 642 24.99 -22.78 1.42
C ASP A 642 24.77 -23.38 2.82
N LEU A 643 23.56 -23.26 3.37
CA LEU A 643 23.18 -23.91 4.62
C LEU A 643 23.02 -25.42 4.45
N TYR A 644 22.41 -25.88 3.36
CA TYR A 644 22.23 -27.32 3.07
C TYR A 644 23.56 -28.09 3.15
N TYR A 645 24.61 -27.58 2.49
CA TYR A 645 25.93 -28.22 2.53
C TYR A 645 26.61 -28.17 3.91
N ARG A 646 26.21 -27.26 4.81
CA ARG A 646 26.76 -27.16 6.17
C ARG A 646 26.00 -27.98 7.20
N VAL A 647 24.71 -28.25 6.97
CA VAL A 647 23.93 -29.16 7.83
C VAL A 647 24.10 -30.63 7.40
N ASN A 648 24.20 -30.89 6.09
CA ASN A 648 24.32 -32.24 5.54
C ASN A 648 25.78 -32.71 5.46
N VAL A 649 26.47 -32.78 6.60
CA VAL A 649 27.86 -33.27 6.68
C VAL A 649 27.88 -34.77 6.99
N LEU A 650 27.13 -35.19 8.00
CA LEU A 650 26.92 -36.60 8.34
C LEU A 650 25.42 -36.91 8.30
N GLU A 651 24.99 -37.73 7.35
CA GLU A 651 23.58 -38.09 7.19
C GLU A 651 23.23 -39.43 7.85
N ILE A 652 22.08 -39.49 8.51
CA ILE A 652 21.46 -40.70 9.06
C ILE A 652 20.01 -40.75 8.56
N ARG A 653 19.70 -41.70 7.69
CA ARG A 653 18.33 -41.94 7.23
C ARG A 653 17.66 -43.01 8.10
N ILE A 654 16.54 -42.67 8.73
CA ILE A 654 15.70 -43.62 9.46
C ILE A 654 14.67 -44.22 8.49
N PRO A 655 14.64 -45.56 8.32
CA PRO A 655 13.65 -46.22 7.48
C PRO A 655 12.24 -46.10 8.07
N ALA A 656 11.24 -46.06 7.19
CA ALA A 656 9.84 -46.06 7.61
C ALA A 656 9.46 -47.42 8.23
N LEU A 657 8.43 -47.45 9.09
CA LEU A 657 8.02 -48.65 9.83
C LEU A 657 7.68 -49.82 8.89
N ARG A 658 7.08 -49.53 7.73
CA ARG A 658 6.81 -50.51 6.66
C ARG A 658 8.06 -51.14 6.03
N GLU A 659 9.22 -50.50 6.15
CA GLU A 659 10.53 -51.00 5.68
C GLU A 659 11.23 -51.83 6.77
N ARG A 660 10.71 -51.81 8.01
CA ARG A 660 11.24 -52.51 9.19
C ARG A 660 10.14 -53.27 9.94
N ARG A 661 9.29 -54.01 9.22
CA ARG A 661 8.10 -54.69 9.78
C ARG A 661 8.37 -55.62 10.96
N THR A 662 9.55 -56.23 11.04
CA THR A 662 9.93 -57.08 12.18
C THR A 662 10.00 -56.31 13.49
N ASP A 663 10.24 -54.98 13.45
CA ASP A 663 10.25 -54.14 14.64
C ASP A 663 8.85 -53.95 15.23
N ILE A 664 7.78 -54.12 14.45
CA ILE A 664 6.40 -53.84 14.88
C ILE A 664 6.05 -54.70 16.10
N ARG A 665 6.36 -55.99 16.08
CA ARG A 665 6.08 -56.90 17.21
C ARG A 665 6.79 -56.44 18.49
N SER A 666 8.08 -56.16 18.39
CA SER A 666 8.89 -55.70 19.53
C SER A 666 8.40 -54.35 20.09
N ILE A 667 8.04 -53.41 19.20
CA ILE A 667 7.51 -52.10 19.60
C ILE A 667 6.15 -52.24 20.28
N VAL A 668 5.25 -53.07 19.75
CA VAL A 668 3.93 -53.30 20.33
C VAL A 668 4.04 -53.93 21.72
N GLN A 669 4.92 -54.92 21.89
CA GLN A 669 5.16 -55.56 23.18
C GLN A 669 5.73 -54.57 24.20
N ASP A 670 6.69 -53.74 23.81
CA ASP A 670 7.26 -52.69 24.66
C ASP A 670 6.19 -51.67 25.07
N LEU A 671 5.33 -51.23 24.14
CA LEU A 671 4.21 -50.34 24.44
C LEU A 671 3.29 -50.98 25.49
N VAL A 672 2.82 -52.20 25.28
CA VAL A 672 1.95 -52.89 26.26
C VAL A 672 2.62 -52.95 27.64
N ALA A 673 3.89 -53.36 27.70
CA ALA A 673 4.64 -53.42 28.95
C ALA A 673 4.78 -52.04 29.63
N ALA A 674 5.04 -50.98 28.85
CA ALA A 674 5.13 -49.62 29.36
C ALA A 674 3.79 -49.13 29.94
N PHE A 675 2.69 -49.30 29.20
CA PHE A 675 1.34 -48.91 29.65
C PHE A 675 0.88 -49.71 30.87
N GLN A 676 1.28 -50.98 30.99
CA GLN A 676 1.04 -51.78 32.18
C GLN A 676 1.80 -51.26 33.39
N SER A 677 3.09 -50.96 33.22
CA SER A 677 3.93 -50.46 34.32
C SER A 677 3.44 -49.11 34.87
N ASP A 678 2.86 -48.28 34.00
CA ASP A 678 2.22 -47.01 34.36
C ASP A 678 0.82 -47.19 34.98
N GLY A 679 0.30 -48.42 35.10
CA GLY A 679 -1.06 -48.71 35.58
C GLY A 679 -2.18 -48.23 34.66
N ARG A 680 -1.87 -47.94 33.39
CA ARG A 680 -2.81 -47.40 32.39
C ARG A 680 -3.60 -48.48 31.65
N THR A 681 -3.21 -49.75 31.77
CA THR A 681 -3.91 -50.89 31.15
C THR A 681 -3.77 -52.15 31.99
N THR A 682 -4.76 -53.03 31.90
CA THR A 682 -4.72 -54.41 32.43
C THR A 682 -4.45 -55.46 31.35
N VAL A 683 -4.24 -55.03 30.10
CA VAL A 683 -3.92 -55.91 28.96
C VAL A 683 -2.54 -56.53 29.17
N THR A 684 -2.44 -57.85 29.15
CA THR A 684 -1.23 -58.65 29.31
C THR A 684 -0.73 -59.31 28.03
N SER A 685 -1.59 -59.46 27.03
CA SER A 685 -1.25 -60.14 25.78
C SER A 685 -2.11 -59.66 24.62
N ILE A 686 -1.67 -59.96 23.40
CA ILE A 686 -2.36 -59.65 22.14
C ILE A 686 -2.48 -60.96 21.37
N ASP A 687 -3.66 -61.22 20.81
CA ASP A 687 -3.89 -62.38 19.96
C ASP A 687 -3.03 -62.33 18.70
N GLU A 688 -2.58 -63.50 18.24
CA GLU A 688 -1.64 -63.56 17.12
C GLU A 688 -2.25 -63.07 15.81
N GLU A 689 -3.55 -63.27 15.62
CA GLU A 689 -4.29 -62.71 14.46
C GLU A 689 -4.30 -61.16 14.46
N VAL A 690 -4.36 -60.55 15.65
CA VAL A 690 -4.25 -59.08 15.80
C VAL A 690 -2.82 -58.64 15.53
N MET A 691 -1.83 -59.37 16.03
CA MET A 691 -0.42 -59.07 15.80
C MET A 691 -0.06 -59.14 14.29
N ASP A 692 -0.55 -60.15 13.58
CA ASP A 692 -0.35 -60.28 12.13
C ASP A 692 -0.98 -59.12 11.35
N LEU A 693 -2.16 -58.66 11.78
CA LEU A 693 -2.79 -57.46 11.22
C LEU A 693 -1.92 -56.21 11.46
N LEU A 694 -1.39 -56.03 12.66
CA LEU A 694 -0.50 -54.91 12.98
C LEU A 694 0.78 -54.96 12.15
N VAL A 695 1.38 -56.14 11.95
CA VAL A 695 2.59 -56.33 11.13
C VAL A 695 2.33 -56.12 9.64
N GLY A 696 1.13 -56.48 9.16
CA GLY A 696 0.71 -56.34 7.76
C GLY A 696 0.36 -54.92 7.33
N ALA A 697 0.05 -54.03 8.28
CA ALA A 697 -0.36 -52.66 8.02
C ALA A 697 0.80 -51.74 7.55
N THR A 698 0.46 -50.66 6.84
CA THR A 698 1.45 -49.76 6.21
C THR A 698 2.00 -48.68 7.14
N TRP A 699 1.25 -48.28 8.19
CA TRP A 699 1.62 -47.28 9.18
C TRP A 699 2.25 -46.01 8.57
N ALA A 700 1.47 -45.22 7.86
CA ALA A 700 1.94 -43.98 7.21
C ALA A 700 2.48 -42.96 8.22
N GLY A 701 1.93 -42.89 9.43
CA GLY A 701 2.43 -42.11 10.56
C GLY A 701 3.45 -42.85 11.43
N ASN A 702 3.96 -43.99 10.95
CA ASN A 702 5.03 -44.79 11.56
C ASN A 702 4.71 -45.16 13.03
N VAL A 703 5.70 -45.06 13.93
CA VAL A 703 5.57 -45.49 15.32
C VAL A 703 4.52 -44.66 16.06
N ARG A 704 4.39 -43.37 15.74
CA ARG A 704 3.39 -42.49 16.38
C ARG A 704 1.95 -42.89 16.04
N GLU A 705 1.71 -43.35 14.81
CA GLU A 705 0.39 -43.89 14.43
C GLU A 705 0.12 -45.22 15.13
N LEU A 706 1.10 -46.12 15.16
CA LEU A 706 1.01 -47.40 15.85
C LEU A 706 0.76 -47.23 17.35
N GLU A 707 1.47 -46.31 18.01
CA GLU A 707 1.27 -46.00 19.44
C GLU A 707 -0.14 -45.47 19.70
N ASN A 708 -0.60 -44.49 18.92
CA ASN A 708 -1.97 -43.97 19.04
C ASN A 708 -3.02 -45.05 18.81
N PHE A 709 -2.77 -45.97 17.87
CA PHE A 709 -3.65 -47.09 17.59
C PHE A 709 -3.70 -48.07 18.77
N MET A 710 -2.54 -48.43 19.32
CA MET A 710 -2.44 -49.30 20.49
C MET A 710 -3.13 -48.68 21.71
N ILE A 711 -2.97 -47.37 21.95
CA ILE A 711 -3.68 -46.65 23.02
C ILE A 711 -5.20 -46.81 22.85
N ARG A 712 -5.71 -46.65 21.62
CA ARG A 712 -7.15 -46.76 21.35
C ARG A 712 -7.68 -48.16 21.61
N ILE A 713 -6.96 -49.19 21.17
CA ILE A 713 -7.37 -50.59 21.39
C ILE A 713 -7.28 -50.94 22.87
N MET A 714 -6.19 -50.60 23.56
CA MET A 714 -6.05 -50.87 25.00
C MET A 714 -7.12 -50.18 25.83
N ALA A 715 -7.59 -49.00 25.42
CA ALA A 715 -8.69 -48.30 26.10
C ALA A 715 -10.08 -48.94 25.87
N GLN A 716 -10.23 -49.74 24.80
CA GLN A 716 -11.47 -50.44 24.47
C GLN A 716 -11.49 -51.88 24.95
N ALA A 717 -10.30 -52.48 25.15
CA ALA A 717 -10.14 -53.84 25.64
C ALA A 717 -10.85 -54.01 26.99
N GLN A 718 -11.89 -54.84 27.01
CA GLN A 718 -12.62 -55.17 28.24
C GLN A 718 -11.97 -56.32 29.01
N GLN A 719 -11.04 -57.03 28.37
CA GLN A 719 -10.37 -58.22 28.88
C GLN A 719 -8.86 -57.96 29.05
N SER A 720 -8.17 -58.87 29.75
CA SER A 720 -6.70 -58.82 29.89
C SER A 720 -5.95 -59.22 28.62
N HIS A 721 -6.62 -59.49 27.51
CA HIS A 721 -6.01 -59.80 26.22
C HIS A 721 -6.75 -59.07 25.10
N ILE A 722 -6.02 -58.57 24.10
CA ILE A 722 -6.58 -57.89 22.93
C ILE A 722 -6.94 -58.93 21.88
N THR A 723 -8.20 -58.95 21.49
CA THR A 723 -8.76 -59.81 20.45
C THR A 723 -9.16 -59.00 19.20
N MET A 724 -9.54 -59.68 18.11
CA MET A 724 -10.04 -59.01 16.90
C MET A 724 -11.33 -58.21 17.13
N GLU A 725 -12.13 -58.56 18.16
CA GLU A 725 -13.37 -57.86 18.52
C GLU A 725 -13.12 -56.48 19.14
N ASP A 726 -11.93 -56.28 19.73
CA ASP A 726 -11.51 -55.02 20.35
C ASP A 726 -11.01 -53.98 19.31
N ILE A 727 -10.88 -54.38 18.04
CA ILE A 727 -10.45 -53.48 16.96
C ILE A 727 -11.68 -52.71 16.43
N PRO A 728 -11.67 -51.36 16.44
CA PRO A 728 -12.76 -50.57 15.89
C PRO A 728 -13.07 -50.97 14.43
N ALA A 729 -14.35 -51.18 14.10
CA ALA A 729 -14.79 -51.54 12.75
C ALA A 729 -14.32 -50.55 11.65
N GLU A 730 -14.06 -49.29 12.02
CA GLU A 730 -13.50 -48.26 11.14
C GLU A 730 -12.03 -48.50 10.75
N ALA A 731 -11.26 -49.18 11.62
CA ALA A 731 -9.87 -49.55 11.35
C ALA A 731 -9.75 -50.77 10.44
N LEU A 732 -10.74 -51.68 10.49
CA LEU A 732 -10.79 -52.91 9.67
C LEU A 732 -11.23 -52.65 8.21
N ARG A 733 -11.97 -51.57 7.94
CA ARG A 733 -12.54 -51.32 6.60
C ARG A 733 -11.63 -50.56 5.64
N ASN A 734 -10.62 -49.85 6.13
CA ASN A 734 -9.82 -48.92 5.32
C ASN A 734 -8.30 -49.09 5.52
N GLY A 735 -7.74 -50.21 5.06
CA GLY A 735 -6.30 -50.51 5.10
C GLY A 735 -5.38 -49.57 4.29
N SER A 736 -5.89 -48.45 3.78
CA SER A 736 -5.13 -47.46 3.01
C SER A 736 -5.60 -46.01 3.18
N GLU A 737 -6.51 -45.73 4.12
CA GLU A 737 -7.14 -44.40 4.23
C GLU A 737 -7.27 -43.85 5.66
N VAL A 738 -6.40 -44.28 6.58
CA VAL A 738 -6.19 -43.54 7.86
C VAL A 738 -5.52 -42.17 7.60
N ALA A 739 -5.03 -41.93 6.37
CA ALA A 739 -4.43 -40.68 5.92
C ALA A 739 -5.40 -39.52 5.62
N ARG A 740 -6.73 -39.67 5.74
CA ARG A 740 -7.70 -38.63 5.34
C ARG A 740 -8.57 -38.01 6.44
N LEU A 741 -8.22 -38.17 7.72
CA LEU A 741 -8.91 -37.42 8.79
C LEU A 741 -8.15 -36.18 9.26
N HIS A 742 -6.90 -35.95 8.83
CA HIS A 742 -6.17 -34.71 9.10
C HIS A 742 -5.28 -34.28 7.93
N HIS A 743 -5.90 -33.98 6.79
CA HIS A 743 -5.51 -32.96 5.80
C HIS A 743 -6.42 -33.18 4.59
N THR A 744 -7.37 -32.28 4.36
CA THR A 744 -7.99 -32.12 3.05
C THR A 744 -7.10 -31.18 2.24
N PRO A 745 -6.28 -31.66 1.29
CA PRO A 745 -5.84 -30.80 0.23
C PRO A 745 -7.07 -30.50 -0.63
N ILE A 746 -7.40 -29.22 -0.74
CA ILE A 746 -8.37 -28.74 -1.73
C ILE A 746 -7.75 -29.10 -3.09
N SER A 747 -8.28 -30.13 -3.74
CA SER A 747 -7.96 -30.47 -5.11
C SER A 747 -8.35 -29.30 -6.00
N HIS A 748 -7.35 -28.68 -6.61
CA HIS A 748 -7.54 -27.75 -7.71
C HIS A 748 -8.03 -28.51 -8.93
N GLU A 749 -9.34 -28.48 -9.18
CA GLU A 749 -9.90 -28.41 -10.52
C GLU A 749 -11.31 -27.78 -10.42
N ASP A 750 -11.48 -26.73 -11.22
CA ASP A 750 -12.69 -25.93 -11.48
C ASP A 750 -13.27 -25.02 -10.37
N SER A 751 -12.90 -23.74 -10.49
CA SER A 751 -13.45 -22.54 -9.83
C SER A 751 -13.24 -22.40 -8.31
N ILE A 752 -12.44 -21.41 -7.91
CA ILE A 752 -12.26 -21.00 -6.51
C ILE A 752 -13.61 -20.48 -5.99
N PRO A 753 -14.21 -21.08 -4.94
CA PRO A 753 -15.41 -20.53 -4.33
C PRO A 753 -15.09 -19.17 -3.69
N GLU A 754 -16.02 -18.24 -3.77
CA GLU A 754 -15.90 -16.93 -3.12
C GLU A 754 -15.62 -17.14 -1.62
N TYR A 755 -14.57 -16.49 -1.08
CA TYR A 755 -14.04 -16.71 0.27
C TYR A 755 -15.13 -16.71 1.36
N ASP A 756 -16.10 -15.80 1.25
CA ASP A 756 -17.21 -15.67 2.20
C ASP A 756 -18.15 -16.88 2.18
N LEU A 757 -18.30 -17.56 1.04
CA LEU A 757 -19.15 -18.74 0.91
C LEU A 757 -18.51 -19.95 1.59
N ALA A 758 -17.22 -20.19 1.34
CA ALA A 758 -16.46 -21.29 1.94
C ALA A 758 -16.37 -21.15 3.48
N VAL A 759 -16.11 -19.94 3.97
CA VAL A 759 -16.10 -19.64 5.42
C VAL A 759 -17.48 -19.86 6.03
N SER A 760 -18.55 -19.47 5.33
CA SER A 760 -19.92 -19.64 5.80
C SER A 760 -20.35 -21.11 5.88
N GLU A 761 -20.01 -21.94 4.89
CA GLU A 761 -20.33 -23.36 4.89
C GLU A 761 -19.56 -24.14 5.97
N TYR A 762 -18.27 -23.85 6.12
CA TYR A 762 -17.47 -24.44 7.18
C TYR A 762 -17.98 -24.05 8.57
N SER A 763 -18.33 -22.77 8.76
CA SER A 763 -18.92 -22.27 10.00
C SER A 763 -20.28 -22.93 10.30
N ARG A 764 -21.14 -23.15 9.29
CA ARG A 764 -22.41 -23.87 9.45
C ARG A 764 -22.19 -25.32 9.89
N SER A 765 -21.22 -26.01 9.28
CA SER A 765 -20.90 -27.40 9.60
C SER A 765 -20.42 -27.55 11.05
N LEU A 766 -19.51 -26.66 11.49
CA LEU A 766 -19.00 -26.63 12.87
C LEU A 766 -20.10 -26.36 13.90
N ILE A 767 -20.93 -25.34 13.67
CA ILE A 767 -22.01 -24.98 14.58
C ILE A 767 -23.07 -26.09 14.66
N ARG A 768 -23.40 -26.72 13.53
CA ARG A 768 -24.36 -27.84 13.49
C ARG A 768 -23.84 -29.06 14.26
N SER A 769 -22.56 -29.40 14.08
CA SER A 769 -21.93 -30.53 14.78
C SER A 769 -21.90 -30.31 16.29
N ALA A 770 -21.54 -29.09 16.74
CA ALA A 770 -21.55 -28.74 18.16
C ALA A 770 -22.97 -28.76 18.76
N LEU A 771 -23.98 -28.30 18.03
CA LEU A 771 -25.38 -28.37 18.47
C LEU A 771 -25.89 -29.81 18.54
N GLN A 772 -25.52 -30.68 17.60
CA GLN A 772 -25.90 -32.09 17.63
C GLN A 772 -25.30 -32.84 18.82
N GLN A 773 -24.01 -32.62 19.12
CA GLN A 773 -23.34 -33.20 20.28
C GLN A 773 -23.94 -32.73 21.62
N CYS A 774 -24.56 -31.55 21.63
CA CYS A 774 -25.17 -30.97 22.84
C CYS A 774 -26.70 -31.08 22.87
N SER A 775 -27.32 -31.90 22.02
CA SER A 775 -28.78 -32.04 21.90
C SER A 775 -29.53 -30.70 21.77
N GLY A 776 -28.95 -29.73 21.05
CA GLY A 776 -29.52 -28.40 20.83
C GLY A 776 -29.25 -27.37 21.95
N ASN A 777 -28.50 -27.72 23.00
CA ASN A 777 -28.14 -26.77 24.05
C ASN A 777 -27.10 -25.74 23.56
N LYS A 778 -27.59 -24.54 23.22
CA LYS A 778 -26.78 -23.44 22.66
C LYS A 778 -25.70 -22.92 23.63
N SER A 779 -25.88 -23.04 24.95
CA SER A 779 -24.86 -22.62 25.93
C SER A 779 -23.69 -23.60 25.95
N GLU A 780 -24.00 -24.89 25.87
CA GLU A 780 -23.01 -25.96 25.88
C GLU A 780 -22.28 -26.05 24.53
N ALA A 781 -22.99 -25.89 23.42
CA ALA A 781 -22.39 -25.81 22.09
C ALA A 781 -21.42 -24.62 21.96
N ALA A 782 -21.74 -23.47 22.57
CA ALA A 782 -20.83 -22.31 22.61
C ALA A 782 -19.56 -22.61 23.43
N ARG A 783 -19.71 -23.36 24.54
CA ARG A 783 -18.59 -23.80 25.38
C ARG A 783 -17.66 -24.76 24.63
N ILE A 784 -18.21 -25.73 23.91
CA ILE A 784 -17.44 -26.67 23.06
C ILE A 784 -16.71 -25.93 21.94
N LEU A 785 -17.35 -24.93 21.33
CA LEU A 785 -16.76 -24.11 20.27
C LEU A 785 -15.81 -23.01 20.78
N GLY A 786 -15.61 -22.86 22.10
CA GLY A 786 -14.72 -21.86 22.68
C GLY A 786 -15.16 -20.41 22.45
N ILE A 787 -16.45 -20.16 22.21
CA ILE A 787 -17.00 -18.81 21.99
C ILE A 787 -18.11 -18.47 23.00
N SER A 788 -18.38 -17.18 23.19
CA SER A 788 -19.49 -16.77 24.05
C SER A 788 -20.84 -17.14 23.43
N ARG A 789 -21.84 -17.45 24.27
CA ARG A 789 -23.21 -17.75 23.81
C ARG A 789 -23.79 -16.68 22.89
N GLY A 790 -23.51 -15.40 23.18
CA GLY A 790 -23.95 -14.28 22.34
C GLY A 790 -23.28 -14.26 20.96
N LYS A 791 -21.99 -14.65 20.88
CA LYS A 791 -21.26 -14.77 19.60
C LYS A 791 -21.78 -15.93 18.78
N LEU A 792 -22.07 -17.08 19.41
CA LEU A 792 -22.71 -18.22 18.74
C LEU A 792 -24.08 -17.81 18.16
N GLN A 793 -24.94 -17.16 18.96
CA GLN A 793 -26.25 -16.70 18.50
C GLN A 793 -26.16 -15.70 17.35
N SER A 794 -25.21 -14.76 17.41
CA SER A 794 -24.97 -13.82 16.31
C SER A 794 -24.55 -14.55 15.04
N GLN A 795 -23.66 -15.53 15.13
CA GLN A 795 -23.22 -16.32 13.97
C GLN A 795 -24.34 -17.20 13.41
N MET A 796 -25.14 -17.84 14.26
CA MET A 796 -26.32 -18.60 13.83
C MET A 796 -27.30 -17.72 13.06
N ARG A 797 -27.55 -16.50 13.53
CA ARG A 797 -28.44 -15.53 12.86
C ARG A 797 -27.87 -15.05 11.53
N THR A 798 -26.57 -14.75 11.46
CA THR A 798 -25.88 -14.37 10.21
C THR A 798 -25.92 -15.51 9.19
N LEU A 799 -25.78 -16.75 9.65
CA LEU A 799 -25.77 -17.95 8.80
C LEU A 799 -27.17 -18.50 8.50
N LYS A 800 -28.23 -17.88 9.04
CA LYS A 800 -29.65 -18.30 8.94
C LYS A 800 -29.90 -19.73 9.44
N MET A 801 -29.40 -20.06 10.62
CA MET A 801 -29.54 -21.37 11.29
C MET A 801 -30.57 -21.36 12.43
N ASP A 802 -31.62 -20.53 12.33
CA ASP A 802 -32.57 -20.24 13.42
C ASP A 802 -33.83 -21.14 13.44
N ASP A 803 -33.69 -22.43 13.10
CA ASP A 803 -34.71 -23.47 13.36
C ASP A 803 -34.13 -24.58 14.26
#